data_AF-A0A484VGD7-F1
#
_entry.id   AF-A0A484VGD7-F1
#
_cell.length_a   1.000
_cell.length_b   1.000
_cell.length_c   1.000
_cell.angle_alpha   90.00
_cell.angle_beta   90.00
_cell.angle_gamma   90.00
#
_symmetry.space_group_name_H-M   'P 1'
#
loop_
_entity.id
_entity.type
_entity.pdbx_description
1 polymer ?
#
loop_
_entity_poly.entity_id
_entity_poly.type
_entity_poly.pdbx_seq_one_letter_code
_entity_poly.pdbx_strand_id
1 'polypeptide(L)'
;MGDVATATPGTQAEAATRLLAVIQRIRGAADPAREMADFDVALVLAADGLRDARRLLVSPYVKEGEFALAIAALEVLIAAYPHRAEERRMLASLLGRTKQWDRAIEAADAAAGIDPDDAALHAARIQLRLQAGRLGEAAAVARDTADMAASQAGDASLWMMAFIRNGETPDAARMAAALDPETLPNERVAAMAVRALLEDNRVDAAIRFGDAALGAGHDSAALRASLGLSHLRRATEEDRKVHALAHFEAGLKAAPADVRLLSLQGETLLRAGRYRDAVPFLQQALALSPDMEQTRMLYARALRYSAQHDEAANQLMILLEKAPDSLLRQRSAIGALSQAGRKEAAEALYAQYVASRSKLLPDSFQEAVAQVEQRLDTAPIPQARFDWAWSMRGDATADRAKWERAARWGHLMDQLLFDWLECREDRAEEAMQLLGDLEAGERFFAPLLASGRGVVVATAHVGPMYAALMALELLGIPSRWLATAPNVEQSSYSKALISTADQSEAQVAKACIRAISSGYVLGLAVDGAANPAAPRTTFEGQEVTYSSFASRMAHRLGVPSVFYAPRWENGLVTFTLEMLPAVAPGEDADTYALRWQDAYFALLRQHLAGPAENLRMSGGIWRHVTPADRSAAPVKEEEE
;
A
#
# COMPACT_ATOMS: atom_id res chain seq x y z
N MET A 1 14.66 -58.34 -29.14
CA MET A 1 14.53 -58.75 -30.54
C MET A 1 13.08 -59.10 -30.80
N GLY A 2 12.34 -58.16 -31.36
CA GLY A 2 11.01 -58.31 -31.94
C GLY A 2 10.99 -57.37 -33.16
N ASP A 3 10.63 -57.93 -34.31
CA ASP A 3 10.85 -57.40 -35.65
C ASP A 3 10.35 -55.97 -35.87
N VAL A 4 11.28 -55.04 -36.12
CA VAL A 4 10.98 -53.78 -36.79
C VAL A 4 11.02 -54.07 -38.28
N ALA A 5 9.87 -54.41 -38.84
CA ALA A 5 9.69 -54.49 -40.29
C ALA A 5 10.02 -53.11 -40.90
N THR A 6 11.10 -53.04 -41.65
CA THR A 6 11.46 -51.87 -42.45
C THR A 6 10.40 -51.68 -43.54
N ALA A 7 9.49 -50.74 -43.33
CA ALA A 7 8.46 -50.37 -44.29
C ALA A 7 9.11 -49.96 -45.62
N THR A 8 8.67 -50.58 -46.72
CA THR A 8 9.10 -50.24 -48.08
C THR A 8 8.77 -48.78 -48.44
N PRO A 9 9.58 -48.09 -49.26
CA PRO A 9 9.35 -46.68 -49.63
C PRO A 9 7.95 -46.39 -50.18
N GLY A 10 7.34 -47.35 -50.89
CA GLY A 10 5.97 -47.22 -51.42
C GLY A 10 4.89 -47.13 -50.34
N THR A 11 5.05 -47.83 -49.21
CA THR A 11 4.04 -47.85 -48.14
C THR A 11 4.03 -46.56 -47.30
N GLN A 12 5.17 -45.85 -47.20
CA GLN A 12 5.20 -44.56 -46.49
C GLN A 12 4.62 -43.41 -47.33
N ALA A 13 4.81 -43.43 -48.66
CA ALA A 13 4.22 -42.43 -49.56
C ALA A 13 2.69 -42.55 -49.63
N GLU A 14 2.16 -43.78 -49.62
CA GLU A 14 0.71 -44.02 -49.51
C GLU A 14 0.14 -43.54 -48.18
N ALA A 15 0.83 -43.78 -47.07
CA ALA A 15 0.41 -43.31 -45.75
C ALA A 15 0.39 -41.78 -45.64
N ALA A 16 1.40 -41.09 -46.19
CA ALA A 16 1.43 -39.62 -46.25
C ALA A 16 0.28 -39.05 -47.11
N THR A 17 -0.03 -39.69 -48.24
CA THR A 17 -1.17 -39.29 -49.09
C THR A 17 -2.51 -39.47 -48.36
N ARG A 18 -2.67 -40.59 -47.62
CA ARG A 18 -3.87 -40.83 -46.80
C ARG A 18 -3.99 -39.82 -45.67
N LEU A 19 -2.90 -39.47 -45.01
CA LEU A 19 -2.89 -38.46 -43.96
C LEU A 19 -3.39 -37.10 -44.50
N LEU A 20 -2.88 -36.66 -45.65
CA LEU A 20 -3.32 -35.40 -46.27
C LEU A 20 -4.81 -35.44 -46.64
N ALA A 21 -5.31 -36.57 -47.14
CA ALA A 21 -6.73 -36.74 -47.45
C ALA A 21 -7.62 -36.69 -46.19
N VAL A 22 -7.18 -37.30 -45.09
CA VAL A 22 -7.87 -37.24 -43.79
C VAL A 22 -7.88 -35.81 -43.24
N ILE A 23 -6.73 -35.12 -43.26
CA ILE A 23 -6.65 -33.71 -42.85
C ILE A 23 -7.59 -32.85 -43.69
N GLN A 24 -7.62 -33.02 -45.02
CA GLN A 24 -8.53 -32.28 -45.90
C GLN A 24 -9.99 -32.55 -45.56
N ARG A 25 -10.35 -33.80 -45.27
CA ARG A 25 -11.71 -34.18 -44.88
C ARG A 25 -12.12 -33.52 -43.57
N ILE A 26 -11.27 -33.61 -42.54
CA ILE A 26 -11.51 -32.99 -41.23
C ILE A 26 -11.70 -31.48 -41.37
N ARG A 27 -10.85 -30.82 -42.16
CA ARG A 27 -10.90 -29.37 -42.40
C ARG A 27 -12.10 -28.92 -43.25
N GLY A 28 -12.65 -29.80 -44.08
CA GLY A 28 -13.80 -29.53 -44.95
C GLY A 28 -15.15 -30.04 -44.41
N ALA A 29 -15.16 -30.73 -43.27
CA ALA A 29 -16.34 -31.37 -42.73
C ALA A 29 -17.26 -30.40 -41.99
N ALA A 30 -18.57 -30.68 -42.04
CA ALA A 30 -19.56 -29.99 -41.22
C ALA A 30 -19.44 -30.35 -39.72
N ASP A 31 -18.93 -31.56 -39.42
CA ASP A 31 -18.60 -32.01 -38.06
C ASP A 31 -17.14 -32.52 -38.03
N PRO A 32 -16.16 -31.61 -37.86
CA PRO A 32 -14.75 -31.97 -37.81
C PRO A 32 -14.38 -32.87 -36.63
N ALA A 33 -15.14 -32.84 -35.52
CA ALA A 33 -14.86 -33.64 -34.34
C ALA A 33 -15.10 -35.12 -34.61
N ARG A 34 -16.16 -35.45 -35.36
CA ARG A 34 -16.43 -36.81 -35.80
C ARG A 34 -15.37 -37.33 -36.76
N GLU A 35 -14.98 -36.53 -37.74
CA GLU A 35 -13.96 -36.93 -38.72
C GLU A 35 -12.55 -37.05 -38.11
N MET A 36 -12.30 -36.39 -36.96
CA MET A 36 -11.05 -36.54 -36.19
C MET A 36 -10.83 -37.97 -35.70
N ALA A 37 -11.87 -38.81 -35.60
CA ALA A 37 -11.72 -40.22 -35.25
C ALA A 37 -10.88 -41.01 -36.28
N ASP A 38 -10.86 -40.56 -37.54
CA ASP A 38 -10.03 -41.16 -38.60
C ASP A 38 -8.58 -40.63 -38.58
N PHE A 39 -8.28 -39.61 -37.75
CA PHE A 39 -6.92 -39.11 -37.56
C PHE A 39 -6.24 -39.86 -36.42
N ASP A 40 -5.43 -40.85 -36.78
CA ASP A 40 -4.80 -41.76 -35.82
C ASP A 40 -3.27 -41.71 -35.82
N VAL A 41 -2.68 -42.44 -34.87
CA VAL A 41 -1.23 -42.55 -34.67
C VAL A 41 -0.52 -43.11 -35.90
N ALA A 42 -1.12 -44.08 -36.59
CA ALA A 42 -0.49 -44.77 -37.72
C ALA A 42 -0.31 -43.84 -38.93
N LEU A 43 -1.29 -42.96 -39.18
CA LEU A 43 -1.22 -41.94 -40.22
C LEU A 43 -0.16 -40.89 -39.92
N VAL A 44 -0.07 -40.45 -38.67
CA VAL A 44 0.85 -39.41 -38.23
C VAL A 44 2.31 -39.87 -38.29
N LEU A 45 2.59 -41.16 -38.09
CA LEU A 45 3.93 -41.75 -38.19
C LEU A 45 4.49 -41.84 -39.62
N ALA A 46 3.69 -41.49 -40.64
CA ALA A 46 4.14 -41.42 -42.03
C ALA A 46 5.22 -40.34 -42.26
N ALA A 47 5.87 -40.39 -43.43
CA ALA A 47 6.84 -39.36 -43.83
C ALA A 47 6.21 -37.96 -43.79
N ASP A 48 6.89 -37.00 -43.17
CA ASP A 48 6.42 -35.63 -42.91
C ASP A 48 5.12 -35.51 -42.08
N GLY A 49 4.59 -36.61 -41.53
CA GLY A 49 3.26 -36.63 -40.94
C GLY A 49 3.08 -35.68 -39.74
N LEU A 50 4.09 -35.60 -38.86
CA LEU A 50 4.11 -34.61 -37.80
C LEU A 50 4.06 -33.17 -38.32
N ARG A 51 4.87 -32.87 -39.34
CA ARG A 51 5.00 -31.53 -39.91
C ARG A 51 3.69 -31.12 -40.55
N ASP A 52 3.07 -32.02 -41.32
CA ASP A 52 1.81 -31.75 -42.01
C ASP A 52 0.64 -31.66 -41.04
N ALA A 53 0.54 -32.53 -40.04
CA ALA A 53 -0.46 -32.41 -38.98
C ALA A 53 -0.32 -31.08 -38.21
N ARG A 54 0.89 -30.69 -37.81
CA ARG A 54 1.12 -29.39 -37.15
C ARG A 54 0.73 -28.21 -38.06
N ARG A 55 1.14 -28.24 -39.34
CA ARG A 55 0.97 -27.12 -40.28
C ARG A 55 -0.45 -26.97 -40.80
N LEU A 56 -1.13 -28.08 -41.10
CA LEU A 56 -2.39 -28.12 -41.83
C LEU A 56 -3.60 -28.39 -40.93
N LEU A 57 -3.39 -28.87 -39.69
CA LEU A 57 -4.47 -29.20 -38.77
C LEU A 57 -4.38 -28.40 -37.46
N VAL A 58 -3.32 -28.59 -36.67
CA VAL A 58 -3.17 -27.94 -35.36
C VAL A 58 -3.10 -26.41 -35.49
N SER A 59 -2.15 -25.89 -36.28
CA SER A 59 -1.94 -24.44 -36.39
C SER A 59 -3.18 -23.70 -36.91
N PRO A 60 -3.90 -24.18 -37.94
CA PRO A 60 -5.16 -23.58 -38.37
C PRO A 60 -6.22 -23.54 -37.27
N TYR A 61 -6.48 -24.65 -36.56
CA TYR A 61 -7.47 -24.65 -35.49
C TYR A 61 -7.10 -23.72 -34.32
N VAL A 62 -5.82 -23.60 -33.98
CA VAL A 62 -5.36 -22.63 -32.97
C VAL A 62 -5.62 -21.19 -33.41
N LYS A 63 -5.43 -20.87 -34.70
CA LYS A 63 -5.68 -19.53 -35.25
C LYS A 63 -7.18 -19.20 -35.32
N GLU A 64 -8.00 -20.20 -35.60
CA GLU A 64 -9.45 -20.09 -35.69
C GLU A 64 -10.13 -20.02 -34.31
N GLY A 65 -9.41 -20.36 -33.24
CA GLY A 65 -9.97 -20.40 -31.88
C GLY A 65 -10.64 -21.72 -31.52
N GLU A 66 -10.59 -22.71 -32.42
CA GLU A 66 -11.15 -24.05 -32.25
C GLU A 66 -10.24 -24.94 -31.38
N PHE A 67 -10.06 -24.53 -30.11
CA PHE A 67 -9.08 -25.16 -29.21
C PHE A 67 -9.38 -26.63 -28.91
N ALA A 68 -10.64 -27.04 -28.86
CA ALA A 68 -11.02 -28.43 -28.62
C ALA A 68 -10.49 -29.35 -29.74
N LEU A 69 -10.62 -28.94 -31.00
CA LEU A 69 -10.13 -29.69 -32.16
C LEU A 69 -8.60 -29.70 -32.23
N ALA A 70 -7.97 -28.56 -31.91
CA ALA A 70 -6.51 -28.49 -31.81
C ALA A 70 -5.94 -29.40 -30.70
N ILE A 71 -6.61 -29.46 -29.55
CA ILE A 71 -6.26 -30.34 -28.43
C ILE A 71 -6.38 -31.81 -28.87
N ALA A 72 -7.49 -32.20 -29.49
CA ALA A 72 -7.69 -33.58 -29.97
C ALA A 72 -6.60 -34.01 -30.97
N ALA A 73 -6.25 -33.13 -31.92
CA ALA A 73 -5.17 -33.40 -32.86
C ALA A 73 -3.79 -33.50 -32.16
N LEU A 74 -3.52 -32.66 -31.15
CA LEU A 74 -2.29 -32.72 -30.36
C LEU A 74 -2.19 -34.00 -29.51
N GLU A 75 -3.28 -34.51 -28.97
CA GLU A 75 -3.31 -35.76 -28.21
C GLU A 75 -2.87 -36.94 -29.09
N VAL A 76 -3.34 -37.00 -30.33
CA VAL A 76 -2.90 -38.00 -31.32
C VAL A 76 -1.41 -37.83 -31.68
N LEU A 77 -0.95 -36.58 -31.87
CA LEU A 77 0.48 -36.30 -32.12
C LEU A 77 1.37 -36.71 -30.95
N ILE A 78 0.94 -36.48 -29.70
CA ILE A 78 1.68 -36.86 -28.49
C ILE A 78 1.71 -38.39 -28.33
N ALA A 79 0.61 -39.07 -28.63
CA ALA A 79 0.58 -40.53 -28.64
C ALA A 79 1.53 -41.12 -29.70
N ALA A 80 1.65 -40.48 -30.87
CA ALA A 80 2.60 -40.88 -31.91
C ALA A 80 4.06 -40.55 -31.58
N TYR A 81 4.32 -39.43 -30.90
CA TYR A 81 5.65 -38.93 -30.58
C TYR A 81 5.82 -38.67 -29.07
N PRO A 82 5.86 -39.72 -28.23
CA PRO A 82 5.82 -39.57 -26.78
C PRO A 82 7.07 -38.95 -26.16
N HIS A 83 8.17 -38.78 -26.90
CA HIS A 83 9.41 -38.19 -26.38
C HIS A 83 9.67 -36.77 -26.89
N ARG A 84 8.65 -36.07 -27.40
CA ARG A 84 8.76 -34.66 -27.78
C ARG A 84 8.08 -33.75 -26.77
N ALA A 85 8.84 -32.76 -26.29
CA ALA A 85 8.36 -31.77 -25.33
C ALA A 85 7.46 -30.71 -25.99
N GLU A 86 7.77 -30.30 -27.22
CA GLU A 86 7.06 -29.20 -27.91
C GLU A 86 5.54 -29.42 -28.07
N GLU A 87 5.11 -30.61 -28.47
CA GLU A 87 3.69 -30.95 -28.59
C GLU A 87 2.98 -30.88 -27.25
N ARG A 88 3.62 -31.37 -26.18
CA ARG A 88 3.08 -31.30 -24.82
C ARG A 88 3.03 -29.88 -24.29
N ARG A 89 4.05 -29.07 -24.58
CA ARG A 89 4.06 -27.64 -24.25
C ARG A 89 2.93 -26.88 -24.96
N MET A 90 2.70 -27.18 -26.26
CA MET A 90 1.55 -26.62 -27.00
C MET A 90 0.21 -27.08 -26.42
N LEU A 91 0.08 -28.37 -26.08
CA LEU A 91 -1.11 -28.92 -25.43
C LEU A 91 -1.38 -28.21 -24.09
N ALA A 92 -0.37 -28.09 -23.24
CA ALA A 92 -0.45 -27.40 -21.96
C ALA A 92 -0.93 -25.95 -22.12
N SER A 93 -0.40 -25.23 -23.10
CA SER A 93 -0.82 -23.86 -23.42
C SER A 93 -2.30 -23.77 -23.81
N LEU A 94 -2.79 -24.67 -24.68
CA LEU A 94 -4.20 -24.68 -25.10
C LEU A 94 -5.15 -25.11 -23.97
N LEU A 95 -4.74 -26.08 -23.15
CA LEU A 95 -5.49 -26.48 -21.95
C LEU A 95 -5.58 -25.32 -20.95
N GLY A 96 -4.50 -24.56 -20.76
CA GLY A 96 -4.50 -23.34 -19.94
C GLY A 96 -5.46 -22.27 -20.47
N ARG A 97 -5.48 -22.03 -21.79
CA ARG A 97 -6.45 -21.09 -22.43
C ARG A 97 -7.91 -21.52 -22.25
N THR A 98 -8.17 -22.82 -22.20
CA THR A 98 -9.49 -23.40 -21.94
C THR A 98 -9.77 -23.63 -20.45
N LYS A 99 -8.87 -23.14 -19.56
CA LYS A 99 -8.97 -23.24 -18.09
C LYS A 99 -9.06 -24.66 -17.54
N GLN A 100 -8.58 -25.65 -18.30
CA GLN A 100 -8.43 -27.03 -17.85
C GLN A 100 -7.11 -27.18 -17.07
N TRP A 101 -7.05 -26.54 -15.90
CA TRP A 101 -5.80 -26.30 -15.18
C TRP A 101 -5.03 -27.58 -14.81
N ASP A 102 -5.70 -28.60 -14.30
CA ASP A 102 -5.05 -29.87 -13.92
C ASP A 102 -4.35 -30.53 -15.10
N ARG A 103 -5.07 -30.69 -16.22
CA ARG A 103 -4.53 -31.27 -17.44
C ARG A 103 -3.42 -30.41 -18.05
N ALA A 104 -3.55 -29.09 -17.97
CA ALA A 104 -2.54 -28.16 -18.46
C ALA A 104 -1.23 -28.31 -17.68
N ILE A 105 -1.32 -28.39 -16.36
CA ILE A 105 -0.18 -28.57 -15.46
C ILE A 105 0.46 -29.94 -15.69
N GLU A 106 -0.32 -31.01 -15.79
CA GLU A 106 0.16 -32.35 -16.10
C GLU A 106 0.91 -32.39 -17.43
N ALA A 107 0.36 -31.77 -18.49
CA ALA A 107 1.01 -31.69 -19.79
C ALA A 107 2.32 -30.88 -19.75
N ALA A 108 2.39 -29.80 -18.96
CA ALA A 108 3.59 -29.01 -18.80
C ALA A 108 4.67 -29.74 -17.99
N ASP A 109 4.28 -30.45 -16.93
CA ASP A 109 5.20 -31.28 -16.14
C ASP A 109 5.75 -32.43 -16.99
N ALA A 110 4.90 -33.08 -17.78
CA ALA A 110 5.32 -34.11 -18.73
C ALA A 110 6.23 -33.56 -19.83
N ALA A 111 6.05 -32.31 -20.26
CA ALA A 111 6.96 -31.66 -21.21
C ALA A 111 8.35 -31.45 -20.59
N ALA A 112 8.42 -30.86 -19.39
CA ALA A 112 9.69 -30.63 -18.70
C ALA A 112 10.37 -31.93 -18.24
N GLY A 113 9.61 -33.00 -17.98
CA GLY A 113 10.18 -34.32 -17.69
C GLY A 113 10.91 -34.96 -18.87
N ILE A 114 10.64 -34.51 -20.10
CA ILE A 114 11.34 -34.97 -21.31
C ILE A 114 12.65 -34.21 -21.52
N ASP A 115 12.64 -32.90 -21.27
CA ASP A 115 13.80 -32.03 -21.36
C ASP A 115 13.94 -31.18 -20.08
N PRO A 116 14.55 -31.75 -19.01
CA PRO A 116 14.63 -31.08 -17.72
C PRO A 116 15.53 -29.83 -17.72
N ASP A 117 16.40 -29.66 -18.71
CA ASP A 117 17.39 -28.57 -18.79
C ASP A 117 16.89 -27.37 -19.63
N ASP A 118 15.66 -27.43 -20.14
CA ASP A 118 15.01 -26.34 -20.86
C ASP A 118 14.24 -25.39 -19.91
N ALA A 119 14.77 -24.18 -19.72
CA ALA A 119 14.16 -23.16 -18.89
C ALA A 119 12.76 -22.75 -19.40
N ALA A 120 12.49 -22.77 -20.71
CA ALA A 120 11.19 -22.39 -21.25
C ALA A 120 10.08 -23.38 -20.83
N LEU A 121 10.42 -24.65 -20.59
CA LEU A 121 9.46 -25.66 -20.10
C LEU A 121 9.11 -25.44 -18.63
N HIS A 122 10.09 -25.12 -17.78
CA HIS A 122 9.82 -24.77 -16.38
C HIS A 122 9.10 -23.43 -16.25
N ALA A 123 9.42 -22.45 -17.11
CA ALA A 123 8.67 -21.22 -17.23
C ALA A 123 7.18 -21.49 -17.49
N ALA A 124 6.86 -22.40 -18.42
CA ALA A 124 5.48 -22.81 -18.69
C ALA A 124 4.82 -23.50 -17.48
N ARG A 125 5.54 -24.37 -16.77
CA ARG A 125 5.08 -25.02 -15.52
C ARG A 125 4.71 -23.99 -14.45
N ILE A 126 5.55 -22.99 -14.24
CA ILE A 126 5.34 -21.91 -13.29
C ILE A 126 4.15 -21.06 -13.73
N GLN A 127 4.13 -20.61 -14.98
CA GLN A 127 3.09 -19.75 -15.52
C GLN A 127 1.69 -20.37 -15.36
N LEU A 128 1.53 -21.65 -15.70
CA LEU A 128 0.25 -22.34 -15.60
C LEU A 128 -0.23 -22.48 -14.15
N ARG A 129 0.68 -22.75 -13.21
CA ARG A 129 0.36 -22.80 -11.78
C ARG A 129 -0.03 -21.42 -11.24
N LEU A 130 0.64 -20.35 -11.66
CA LEU A 130 0.28 -18.98 -11.31
C LEU A 130 -1.10 -18.58 -11.84
N GLN A 131 -1.44 -18.99 -13.06
CA GLN A 131 -2.76 -18.74 -13.66
C GLN A 131 -3.86 -19.57 -12.99
N ALA A 132 -3.55 -20.80 -12.56
CA ALA A 132 -4.44 -21.67 -11.79
C ALA A 132 -4.61 -21.24 -10.32
N GLY A 133 -3.86 -20.24 -9.84
CA GLY A 133 -3.88 -19.79 -8.45
C GLY A 133 -3.13 -20.70 -7.47
N ARG A 134 -2.34 -21.67 -7.96
CA ARG A 134 -1.54 -22.60 -7.17
C ARG A 134 -0.18 -22.00 -6.83
N LEU A 135 -0.20 -20.97 -5.98
CA LEU A 135 0.97 -20.13 -5.70
C LEU A 135 2.10 -20.93 -5.03
N GLY A 136 1.77 -21.79 -4.06
CA GLY A 136 2.76 -22.64 -3.39
C GLY A 136 3.43 -23.66 -4.32
N GLU A 137 2.67 -24.29 -5.22
CA GLU A 137 3.24 -25.18 -6.22
C GLU A 137 4.10 -24.42 -7.24
N ALA A 138 3.69 -23.22 -7.65
CA ALA A 138 4.48 -22.38 -8.55
C ALA A 138 5.83 -22.00 -7.92
N ALA A 139 5.81 -21.60 -6.64
CA ALA A 139 7.02 -21.28 -5.90
C ALA A 139 7.91 -22.50 -5.65
N ALA A 140 7.32 -23.68 -5.39
CA ALA A 140 8.09 -24.93 -5.30
C ALA A 140 8.84 -25.23 -6.60
N VAL A 141 8.17 -25.18 -7.75
CA VAL A 141 8.85 -25.36 -9.05
C VAL A 141 9.92 -24.29 -9.26
N ALA A 142 9.66 -23.04 -8.87
CA ALA A 142 10.63 -21.96 -8.97
C ALA A 142 11.89 -22.20 -8.11
N ARG A 143 11.74 -22.71 -6.87
CA ARG A 143 12.88 -23.09 -6.01
C ARG A 143 13.69 -24.22 -6.61
N ASP A 144 13.02 -25.29 -7.03
CA ASP A 144 13.67 -26.49 -7.56
C ASP A 144 14.44 -26.23 -8.88
N THR A 145 14.15 -25.12 -9.56
CA THR A 145 14.72 -24.78 -10.87
C THR A 145 15.38 -23.41 -10.90
N ALA A 146 15.71 -22.83 -9.74
CA ALA A 146 16.23 -21.46 -9.63
C ALA A 146 17.57 -21.27 -10.37
N ASP A 147 18.45 -22.27 -10.35
CA ASP A 147 19.74 -22.25 -11.04
C ASP A 147 19.61 -22.09 -12.56
N MET A 148 18.51 -22.61 -13.13
CA MET A 148 18.21 -22.46 -14.54
C MET A 148 17.81 -21.04 -14.89
N ALA A 149 17.07 -20.36 -14.02
CA ALA A 149 16.71 -18.96 -14.21
C ALA A 149 17.94 -18.04 -14.13
N ALA A 150 18.98 -18.42 -13.37
CA ALA A 150 20.24 -17.68 -13.30
C ALA A 150 21.09 -17.86 -14.57
N SER A 151 21.14 -19.07 -15.13
CA SER A 151 21.92 -19.37 -16.34
C SER A 151 21.20 -19.04 -17.66
N GLN A 152 19.88 -19.10 -17.68
CA GLN A 152 19.01 -18.83 -18.82
C GLN A 152 17.95 -17.78 -18.46
N ALA A 153 18.39 -16.55 -18.22
CA ALA A 153 17.57 -15.48 -17.65
C ALA A 153 16.37 -15.03 -18.51
N GLY A 154 16.19 -15.55 -19.74
CA GLY A 154 15.14 -15.13 -20.69
C GLY A 154 13.74 -15.10 -20.08
N ASP A 155 13.43 -16.09 -19.24
CA ASP A 155 12.13 -16.27 -18.60
C ASP A 155 12.16 -16.09 -17.07
N ALA A 156 13.28 -15.64 -16.49
CA ALA A 156 13.46 -15.47 -15.04
C ALA A 156 12.38 -14.61 -14.36
N SER A 157 11.71 -13.74 -15.14
CA SER A 157 10.53 -12.97 -14.68
C SER A 157 9.41 -13.85 -14.09
N LEU A 158 9.24 -15.09 -14.53
CA LEU A 158 8.20 -15.99 -14.03
C LEU A 158 8.57 -16.60 -12.67
N TRP A 159 9.84 -16.92 -12.43
CA TRP A 159 10.34 -17.36 -11.13
C TRP A 159 10.17 -16.27 -10.08
N MET A 160 10.68 -15.06 -10.37
CA MET A 160 10.52 -13.91 -9.48
C MET A 160 9.04 -13.61 -9.21
N MET A 161 8.17 -13.72 -10.23
CA MET A 161 6.73 -13.54 -10.04
C MET A 161 6.13 -14.63 -9.14
N ALA A 162 6.57 -15.88 -9.25
CA ALA A 162 6.10 -16.96 -8.39
C ALA A 162 6.47 -16.74 -6.94
N PHE A 163 7.73 -16.38 -6.68
CA PHE A 163 8.22 -16.01 -5.37
C PHE A 163 7.44 -14.84 -4.76
N ILE A 164 7.30 -13.73 -5.49
CA ILE A 164 6.56 -12.55 -5.03
C ILE A 164 5.09 -12.91 -4.72
N ARG A 165 4.41 -13.65 -5.59
CA ARG A 165 2.99 -13.98 -5.38
C ARG A 165 2.80 -14.97 -4.23
N ASN A 166 3.75 -15.86 -3.96
CA ASN A 166 3.71 -16.75 -2.81
C ASN A 166 4.13 -16.08 -1.49
N GLY A 167 4.70 -14.88 -1.54
CA GLY A 167 5.20 -14.14 -0.37
C GLY A 167 6.68 -14.39 -0.04
N GLU A 168 7.38 -15.17 -0.86
CA GLU A 168 8.82 -15.44 -0.75
C GLU A 168 9.63 -14.28 -1.37
N THR A 169 9.43 -13.06 -0.87
CA THR A 169 10.13 -11.86 -1.39
C THR A 169 11.65 -11.93 -1.27
N PRO A 170 12.26 -12.55 -0.24
CA PRO A 170 13.71 -12.70 -0.19
C PRO A 170 14.28 -13.56 -1.33
N ASP A 171 13.62 -14.65 -1.71
CA ASP A 171 13.99 -15.50 -2.85
C ASP A 171 13.94 -14.73 -4.17
N ALA A 172 12.86 -13.97 -4.39
CA ALA A 172 12.75 -13.11 -5.56
C ALA A 172 13.89 -12.09 -5.62
N ALA A 173 14.23 -11.46 -4.49
CA ALA A 173 15.30 -10.48 -4.40
C ALA A 173 16.69 -11.11 -4.57
N ARG A 174 16.93 -12.33 -4.07
CA ARG A 174 18.16 -13.11 -4.32
C ARG A 174 18.36 -13.30 -5.81
N MET A 175 17.31 -13.79 -6.48
CA MET A 175 17.35 -14.02 -7.93
C MET A 175 17.61 -12.72 -8.69
N ALA A 176 16.92 -11.63 -8.34
CA ALA A 176 17.15 -10.33 -8.96
C ALA A 176 18.58 -9.80 -8.75
N ALA A 177 19.14 -9.98 -7.56
CA ALA A 177 20.50 -9.53 -7.23
C ALA A 177 21.60 -10.35 -7.92
N ALA A 178 21.31 -11.56 -8.36
CA ALA A 178 22.23 -12.41 -9.12
C ALA A 178 22.29 -12.06 -10.62
N LEU A 179 21.34 -11.26 -11.12
CA LEU A 179 21.30 -10.84 -12.51
C LEU A 179 22.21 -9.62 -12.73
N ASP A 180 22.84 -9.57 -13.90
CA ASP A 180 23.54 -8.38 -14.37
C ASP A 180 22.57 -7.47 -15.15
N PRO A 181 22.25 -6.26 -14.65
CA PRO A 181 21.32 -5.35 -15.30
C PRO A 181 21.80 -4.85 -16.68
N GLU A 182 23.10 -4.94 -17.00
CA GLU A 182 23.65 -4.48 -18.27
C GLU A 182 23.53 -5.51 -19.40
N THR A 183 23.32 -6.79 -19.06
CA THR A 183 23.30 -7.91 -20.01
C THR A 183 21.97 -8.67 -20.00
N LEU A 184 20.90 -8.03 -19.53
CA LEU A 184 19.58 -8.66 -19.43
C LEU A 184 19.02 -9.06 -20.81
N PRO A 185 18.29 -10.18 -20.89
CA PRO A 185 17.78 -10.67 -22.16
C PRO A 185 16.59 -9.85 -22.68
N ASN A 186 15.85 -9.18 -21.79
CA ASN A 186 14.69 -8.37 -22.14
C ASN A 186 14.21 -7.45 -20.99
N GLU A 187 13.38 -6.47 -21.36
CA GLU A 187 12.82 -5.47 -20.44
C GLU A 187 11.87 -6.04 -19.37
N ARG A 188 11.26 -7.21 -19.62
CA ARG A 188 10.33 -7.84 -18.67
C ARG A 188 11.08 -8.37 -17.45
N VAL A 189 12.25 -8.96 -17.66
CA VAL A 189 13.14 -9.40 -16.59
C VAL A 189 13.64 -8.19 -15.81
N ALA A 190 14.05 -7.11 -16.47
CA ALA A 190 14.45 -5.87 -15.81
C ALA A 190 13.36 -5.32 -14.89
N ALA A 191 12.13 -5.17 -15.40
CA ALA A 191 11.00 -4.65 -14.63
C ALA A 191 10.65 -5.54 -13.43
N MET A 192 10.76 -6.87 -13.58
CA MET A 192 10.47 -7.82 -12.51
C MET A 192 11.58 -7.85 -11.45
N ALA A 193 12.85 -7.72 -11.84
CA ALA A 193 13.98 -7.66 -10.93
C ALA A 193 13.92 -6.43 -10.02
N VAL A 194 13.65 -5.24 -10.59
CA VAL A 194 13.41 -4.02 -9.78
C VAL A 194 12.24 -4.22 -8.82
N ARG A 195 11.16 -4.85 -9.27
CA ARG A 195 10.03 -5.15 -8.40
C ARG A 195 10.40 -6.12 -7.28
N ALA A 196 11.13 -7.19 -7.58
CA ALA A 196 11.54 -8.18 -6.59
C ALA A 196 12.41 -7.55 -5.48
N LEU A 197 13.38 -6.71 -5.86
CA LEU A 197 14.19 -5.93 -4.92
C LEU A 197 13.33 -4.99 -4.07
N LEU A 198 12.35 -4.32 -4.69
CA LEU A 198 11.47 -3.38 -3.99
C LEU A 198 10.54 -4.08 -2.98
N GLU A 199 9.97 -5.23 -3.32
CA GLU A 199 9.08 -6.00 -2.43
C GLU A 199 9.84 -6.54 -1.21
N ASP A 200 11.14 -6.85 -1.34
CA ASP A 200 12.03 -7.18 -0.21
C ASP A 200 12.55 -5.94 0.56
N ASN A 201 12.01 -4.74 0.27
CA ASN A 201 12.43 -3.46 0.86
C ASN A 201 13.92 -3.14 0.65
N ARG A 202 14.49 -3.54 -0.49
CA ARG A 202 15.84 -3.18 -0.96
C ARG A 202 15.74 -2.02 -1.93
N VAL A 203 15.34 -0.86 -1.41
CA VAL A 203 14.88 0.27 -2.22
C VAL A 203 16.02 0.87 -3.04
N ASP A 204 17.15 1.16 -2.41
CA ASP A 204 18.32 1.69 -3.11
C ASP A 204 18.90 0.69 -4.13
N ALA A 205 18.88 -0.61 -3.83
CA ALA A 205 19.29 -1.64 -4.79
C ALA A 205 18.35 -1.68 -6.00
N ALA A 206 17.03 -1.57 -5.78
CA ALA A 206 16.04 -1.54 -6.85
C ALA A 206 16.23 -0.33 -7.78
N ILE A 207 16.52 0.86 -7.21
CA ILE A 207 16.80 2.07 -7.99
C ILE A 207 18.07 1.88 -8.83
N ARG A 208 19.19 1.49 -8.20
CA ARG A 208 20.45 1.26 -8.92
C ARG A 208 20.33 0.23 -10.04
N PHE A 209 19.65 -0.89 -9.76
CA PHE A 209 19.44 -1.94 -10.76
C PHE A 209 18.63 -1.42 -11.95
N GLY A 210 17.52 -0.72 -11.69
CA GLY A 210 16.67 -0.20 -12.75
C GLY A 210 17.34 0.91 -13.56
N ASP A 211 18.12 1.78 -12.93
CA ASP A 211 18.89 2.82 -13.63
C ASP A 211 19.96 2.21 -14.55
N ALA A 212 20.66 1.17 -14.10
CA ALA A 212 21.61 0.42 -14.93
C ALA A 212 20.90 -0.26 -16.11
N ALA A 213 19.75 -0.90 -15.89
CA ALA A 213 18.97 -1.53 -16.96
C ALA A 213 18.46 -0.50 -17.99
N LEU A 214 18.01 0.68 -17.53
CA LEU A 214 17.67 1.79 -18.42
C LEU A 214 18.87 2.26 -19.23
N GLY A 215 20.05 2.37 -18.61
CA GLY A 215 21.31 2.74 -19.26
C GLY A 215 21.75 1.74 -20.34
N ALA A 216 21.45 0.46 -20.14
CA ALA A 216 21.68 -0.63 -21.11
C ALA A 216 20.63 -0.68 -22.24
N GLY A 217 19.66 0.23 -22.25
CA GLY A 217 18.64 0.34 -23.29
C GLY A 217 17.36 -0.44 -23.04
N HIS A 218 17.17 -1.03 -21.85
CA HIS A 218 15.89 -1.60 -21.46
C HIS A 218 14.96 -0.49 -20.97
N ASP A 219 14.04 -0.01 -21.81
CA ASP A 219 13.06 1.01 -21.40
C ASP A 219 11.63 0.57 -21.71
N SER A 220 10.90 0.20 -20.65
CA SER A 220 9.51 -0.20 -20.74
C SER A 220 8.64 0.57 -19.75
N ALA A 221 7.35 0.72 -20.08
CA ALA A 221 6.35 1.26 -19.17
C ALA A 221 6.32 0.52 -17.81
N ALA A 222 6.56 -0.80 -17.82
CA ALA A 222 6.61 -1.61 -16.60
C ALA A 222 7.84 -1.30 -15.74
N LEU A 223 9.03 -1.18 -16.34
CA LEU A 223 10.26 -0.82 -15.63
C LEU A 223 10.16 0.60 -15.06
N ARG A 224 9.67 1.55 -15.86
CA ARG A 224 9.42 2.93 -15.42
C ARG A 224 8.43 2.99 -14.25
N ALA A 225 7.37 2.18 -14.27
CA ALA A 225 6.45 2.07 -13.14
C ALA A 225 7.15 1.56 -11.86
N SER A 226 7.96 0.50 -11.99
CA SER A 226 8.72 -0.06 -10.85
C SER A 226 9.72 0.94 -10.28
N LEU A 227 10.47 1.66 -11.13
CA LEU A 227 11.42 2.70 -10.69
C LEU A 227 10.72 3.87 -9.99
N GLY A 228 9.63 4.38 -10.56
CA GLY A 228 8.86 5.44 -9.94
C GLY A 228 8.33 5.04 -8.55
N LEU A 229 7.89 3.79 -8.39
CA LEU A 229 7.50 3.23 -7.10
C LEU A 229 8.69 3.09 -6.13
N SER A 230 9.88 2.70 -6.60
CA SER A 230 11.08 2.63 -5.77
C SER A 230 11.46 4.01 -5.23
N HIS A 231 11.45 5.06 -6.07
CA HIS A 231 11.65 6.44 -5.61
C HIS A 231 10.59 6.86 -4.58
N LEU A 232 9.31 6.58 -4.83
CA LEU A 232 8.26 6.86 -3.85
C LEU A 232 8.44 6.14 -2.51
N ARG A 233 9.05 4.94 -2.52
CA ARG A 233 9.34 4.16 -1.31
C ARG A 233 10.50 4.77 -0.52
N ARG A 234 11.55 5.27 -1.19
CA ARG A 234 12.65 6.00 -0.56
C ARG A 234 12.18 7.33 0.05
N ALA A 235 11.10 7.88 -0.52
CA ALA A 235 10.23 8.88 0.10
C ALA A 235 10.88 10.24 0.41
N THR A 236 12.04 10.55 -0.18
CA THR A 236 12.64 11.89 -0.09
C THR A 236 11.75 12.94 -0.77
N GLU A 237 12.01 14.22 -0.51
CA GLU A 237 11.31 15.29 -1.18
C GLU A 237 11.57 15.31 -2.70
N GLU A 238 12.83 15.10 -3.10
CA GLU A 238 13.23 15.05 -4.51
C GLU A 238 12.59 13.86 -5.23
N ASP A 239 12.53 12.69 -4.58
CA ASP A 239 11.86 11.52 -5.14
C ASP A 239 10.38 11.77 -5.43
N ARG A 240 9.67 12.43 -4.52
CA ARG A 240 8.22 12.72 -4.68
C ARG A 240 7.95 13.82 -5.70
N LYS A 241 8.83 14.83 -5.79
CA LYS A 241 8.60 16.02 -6.61
C LYS A 241 9.24 15.96 -8.00
N VAL A 242 10.25 15.12 -8.18
CA VAL A 242 11.06 15.06 -9.41
C VAL A 242 11.16 13.63 -9.93
N HIS A 243 11.89 12.74 -9.24
CA HIS A 243 12.28 11.46 -9.82
C HIS A 243 11.08 10.56 -10.14
N ALA A 244 10.16 10.33 -9.19
CA ALA A 244 9.01 9.46 -9.43
C ALA A 244 8.11 9.97 -10.56
N LEU A 245 7.85 11.29 -10.61
CA LEU A 245 7.07 11.91 -11.68
C LEU A 245 7.72 11.73 -13.04
N ALA A 246 9.04 11.88 -13.14
CA ALA A 246 9.77 11.73 -14.39
C ALA A 246 9.65 10.29 -14.95
N HIS A 247 9.77 9.28 -14.08
CA HIS A 247 9.59 7.89 -14.51
C HIS A 247 8.16 7.60 -14.95
N PHE A 248 7.14 8.02 -14.20
CA PHE A 248 5.76 7.80 -14.59
C PHE A 248 5.39 8.55 -15.88
N GLU A 249 5.89 9.77 -16.09
CA GLU A 249 5.71 10.51 -17.34
C GLU A 249 6.36 9.76 -18.53
N ALA A 250 7.59 9.27 -18.37
CA ALA A 250 8.26 8.47 -19.40
C ALA A 250 7.49 7.18 -19.72
N GLY A 251 6.98 6.48 -18.69
CA GLY A 251 6.14 5.30 -18.87
C GLY A 251 4.84 5.61 -19.63
N LEU A 252 4.19 6.74 -19.32
CA LEU A 252 2.97 7.17 -19.99
C LEU A 252 3.21 7.61 -21.45
N LYS A 253 4.42 8.08 -21.81
CA LYS A 253 4.77 8.32 -23.22
C LYS A 253 4.76 7.02 -24.03
N ALA A 254 5.23 5.92 -23.45
CA ALA A 254 5.21 4.60 -24.08
C ALA A 254 3.82 3.94 -24.05
N ALA A 255 3.06 4.13 -22.97
CA ALA A 255 1.73 3.54 -22.79
C ALA A 255 0.71 4.58 -22.26
N PRO A 256 0.16 5.46 -23.12
CA PRO A 256 -0.71 6.58 -22.70
C PRO A 256 -2.03 6.18 -22.03
N ALA A 257 -2.48 4.95 -22.24
CA ALA A 257 -3.71 4.39 -21.67
C ALA A 257 -3.44 3.37 -20.56
N ASP A 258 -2.20 3.26 -20.05
CA ASP A 258 -1.91 2.41 -18.90
C ASP A 258 -2.54 3.00 -17.63
N VAL A 259 -3.64 2.37 -17.21
CA VAL A 259 -4.44 2.77 -16.06
C VAL A 259 -3.65 2.80 -14.76
N ARG A 260 -2.67 1.89 -14.59
CA ARG A 260 -1.82 1.83 -13.40
C ARG A 260 -0.89 3.03 -13.38
N LEU A 261 -0.24 3.35 -14.48
CA LEU A 261 0.63 4.52 -14.59
C LEU A 261 -0.14 5.84 -14.42
N LEU A 262 -1.35 5.96 -15.00
CA LEU A 262 -2.20 7.13 -14.80
C LEU A 262 -2.55 7.34 -13.31
N SER A 263 -2.88 6.24 -12.62
CA SER A 263 -3.19 6.28 -11.18
C SER A 263 -1.95 6.67 -10.35
N LEU A 264 -0.78 6.10 -10.65
CA LEU A 264 0.48 6.40 -9.96
C LEU A 264 0.95 7.84 -10.20
N GLN A 265 0.80 8.36 -11.42
CA GLN A 265 1.11 9.75 -11.74
C GLN A 265 0.22 10.70 -10.95
N GLY A 266 -1.09 10.45 -10.94
CA GLY A 266 -2.06 11.23 -10.16
C GLY A 266 -1.78 11.20 -8.66
N GLU A 267 -1.47 10.02 -8.09
CA GLU A 267 -1.09 9.89 -6.68
C GLU A 267 0.18 10.66 -6.35
N THR A 268 1.18 10.61 -7.23
CA THR A 268 2.45 11.29 -7.01
C THR A 268 2.30 12.80 -7.08
N LEU A 269 1.50 13.31 -8.02
CA LEU A 269 1.16 14.73 -8.12
C LEU A 269 0.45 15.22 -6.85
N LEU A 270 -0.45 14.42 -6.26
CA LEU A 270 -1.05 14.70 -4.95
C LEU A 270 0.01 14.82 -3.85
N ARG A 271 0.93 13.86 -3.76
CA ARG A 271 2.02 13.85 -2.76
C ARG A 271 3.03 14.99 -2.98
N ALA A 272 3.14 15.50 -4.21
CA ALA A 272 3.96 16.65 -4.59
C ALA A 272 3.26 18.01 -4.39
N GLY A 273 1.98 18.02 -4.01
CA GLY A 273 1.20 19.25 -3.82
C GLY A 273 0.59 19.83 -5.12
N ARG A 274 0.74 19.13 -6.25
CA ARG A 274 0.25 19.54 -7.57
C ARG A 274 -1.16 19.01 -7.81
N TYR A 275 -2.12 19.41 -6.95
CA TYR A 275 -3.46 18.81 -6.91
C TYR A 275 -4.27 18.98 -8.20
N ARG A 276 -4.20 20.17 -8.83
CA ARG A 276 -4.88 20.44 -10.10
C ARG A 276 -4.34 19.58 -11.24
N ASP A 277 -3.03 19.37 -11.28
CA ASP A 277 -2.39 18.52 -12.29
C ASP A 277 -2.74 17.04 -12.11
N ALA A 278 -3.04 16.61 -10.87
CA ALA A 278 -3.42 15.22 -10.58
C ALA A 278 -4.80 14.83 -11.14
N VAL A 279 -5.74 15.78 -11.17
CA VAL A 279 -7.13 15.58 -11.59
C VAL A 279 -7.27 14.92 -12.97
N PRO A 280 -6.66 15.41 -14.07
CA PRO A 280 -6.84 14.83 -15.40
C PRO A 280 -6.35 13.38 -15.49
N PHE A 281 -5.23 13.02 -14.85
CA PHE A 281 -4.70 11.65 -14.87
C PHE A 281 -5.62 10.68 -14.12
N LEU A 282 -6.11 11.07 -12.94
CA LEU A 282 -7.02 10.25 -12.14
C LEU A 282 -8.39 10.10 -12.80
N GLN A 283 -8.88 11.16 -13.44
CA GLN A 283 -10.11 11.14 -14.22
C GLN A 283 -9.99 10.20 -15.43
N GLN A 284 -8.87 10.27 -16.18
CA GLN A 284 -8.62 9.37 -17.31
C GLN A 284 -8.51 7.90 -16.87
N ALA A 285 -7.82 7.63 -15.76
CA ALA A 285 -7.73 6.29 -15.19
C ALA A 285 -9.12 5.70 -14.87
N LEU A 286 -10.01 6.50 -14.27
CA LEU A 286 -11.38 6.10 -13.94
C LEU A 286 -12.31 6.00 -15.16
N ALA A 287 -12.03 6.76 -16.23
CA ALA A 287 -12.76 6.62 -17.49
C ALA A 287 -12.45 5.29 -18.18
N LEU A 288 -11.20 4.82 -18.09
CA LEU A 288 -10.75 3.54 -18.63
C LEU A 288 -11.14 2.34 -17.73
N SER A 289 -11.13 2.55 -16.41
CA SER A 289 -11.48 1.51 -15.43
C SER A 289 -12.30 2.12 -14.27
N PRO A 290 -13.65 2.13 -14.39
CA PRO A 290 -14.52 2.80 -13.42
C PRO A 290 -14.51 2.18 -12.01
N ASP A 291 -14.16 0.90 -11.87
CA ASP A 291 -14.30 0.17 -10.61
C ASP A 291 -13.10 0.29 -9.66
N MET A 292 -12.11 1.11 -10.00
CA MET A 292 -10.92 1.32 -9.16
C MET A 292 -11.21 2.23 -7.95
N GLU A 293 -11.65 1.62 -6.85
CA GLU A 293 -12.01 2.36 -5.62
C GLU A 293 -10.85 3.20 -5.07
N GLN A 294 -9.62 2.66 -5.07
CA GLN A 294 -8.44 3.38 -4.60
C GLN A 294 -8.14 4.60 -5.47
N THR A 295 -8.20 4.47 -6.79
CA THR A 295 -8.01 5.59 -7.72
C THR A 295 -9.11 6.64 -7.56
N ARG A 296 -10.36 6.22 -7.28
CA ARG A 296 -11.46 7.13 -6.99
C ARG A 296 -11.28 7.88 -5.66
N MET A 297 -10.74 7.24 -4.62
CA MET A 297 -10.35 7.93 -3.39
C MET A 297 -9.28 9.00 -3.63
N LEU A 298 -8.27 8.68 -4.46
CA LEU A 298 -7.26 9.64 -4.87
C LEU A 298 -7.87 10.79 -5.67
N TYR A 299 -8.78 10.49 -6.59
CA TYR A 299 -9.48 11.49 -7.40
C TYR A 299 -10.29 12.45 -6.53
N ALA A 300 -11.07 11.93 -5.59
CA ALA A 300 -11.81 12.74 -4.62
C ALA A 300 -10.88 13.64 -3.79
N ARG A 301 -9.71 13.13 -3.37
CA ARG A 301 -8.70 13.94 -2.67
C ARG A 301 -8.13 15.05 -3.56
N ALA A 302 -7.85 14.76 -4.83
CA ALA A 302 -7.34 15.76 -5.78
C ALA A 302 -8.36 16.87 -6.03
N LEU A 303 -9.63 16.51 -6.21
CA LEU A 303 -10.75 17.47 -6.30
C LEU A 303 -10.85 18.31 -5.03
N ARG A 304 -10.81 17.68 -3.86
CA ARG A 304 -10.88 18.34 -2.55
C ARG A 304 -9.79 19.40 -2.37
N TYR A 305 -8.53 19.03 -2.59
CA TYR A 305 -7.39 19.95 -2.42
C TYR A 305 -7.25 20.96 -3.57
N SER A 306 -7.95 20.76 -4.69
CA SER A 306 -8.09 21.77 -5.75
C SER A 306 -9.33 22.66 -5.61
N ALA A 307 -10.02 22.59 -4.46
CA ALA A 307 -11.23 23.33 -4.11
C ALA A 307 -12.48 23.02 -4.97
N GLN A 308 -12.52 21.84 -5.60
CA GLN A 308 -13.69 21.29 -6.30
C GLN A 308 -14.50 20.42 -5.33
N HIS A 309 -15.12 21.08 -4.35
CA HIS A 309 -15.70 20.39 -3.18
C HIS A 309 -16.95 19.58 -3.51
N ASP A 310 -17.83 20.09 -4.38
CA ASP A 310 -19.04 19.38 -4.83
C ASP A 310 -18.71 18.07 -5.55
N GLU A 311 -17.78 18.13 -6.51
CA GLU A 311 -17.32 16.95 -7.23
C GLU A 311 -16.62 15.95 -6.30
N ALA A 312 -15.80 16.43 -5.36
CA ALA A 312 -15.16 15.58 -4.37
C ALA A 312 -16.19 14.82 -3.52
N ALA A 313 -17.24 15.51 -3.05
CA ALA A 313 -18.33 14.90 -2.31
C ALA A 313 -19.05 13.84 -3.14
N ASN A 314 -19.37 14.13 -4.41
CA ASN A 314 -20.01 13.15 -5.31
C ASN A 314 -19.17 11.89 -5.49
N GLN A 315 -17.84 12.02 -5.68
CA GLN A 315 -16.97 10.84 -5.81
C GLN A 315 -16.90 10.00 -4.53
N LEU A 316 -16.93 10.63 -3.36
CA LEU A 316 -16.93 9.91 -2.07
C LEU A 316 -18.27 9.23 -1.79
N MET A 317 -19.38 9.80 -2.23
CA MET A 317 -20.70 9.16 -2.13
C MET A 317 -20.75 7.88 -2.97
N ILE A 318 -20.21 7.87 -4.19
CA ILE A 318 -20.10 6.65 -5.02
C ILE A 318 -19.32 5.54 -4.30
N LEU A 319 -18.27 5.90 -3.56
CA LEU A 319 -17.49 4.93 -2.78
C LEU A 319 -18.23 4.40 -1.56
N LEU A 320 -19.00 5.27 -0.92
CA LEU A 320 -19.85 4.91 0.21
C LEU A 320 -20.99 3.99 -0.23
N GLU A 321 -21.61 4.21 -1.40
CA GLU A 321 -22.65 3.32 -1.96
C GLU A 321 -22.16 1.88 -2.12
N LYS A 322 -20.89 1.67 -2.49
CA LYS A 322 -20.29 0.34 -2.62
C LYS A 322 -20.00 -0.35 -1.28
N ALA A 323 -19.74 0.40 -0.22
CA ALA A 323 -19.56 -0.15 1.13
C ALA A 323 -20.16 0.80 2.18
N PRO A 324 -21.49 0.76 2.37
CA PRO A 324 -22.20 1.67 3.27
C PRO A 324 -21.71 1.60 4.70
N ASP A 325 -21.28 0.42 5.16
CA ASP A 325 -20.86 0.17 6.54
C ASP A 325 -19.39 0.57 6.82
N SER A 326 -18.64 1.03 5.81
CA SER A 326 -17.24 1.39 5.98
C SER A 326 -17.10 2.72 6.73
N LEU A 327 -16.78 2.66 8.03
CA LEU A 327 -16.54 3.84 8.88
C LEU A 327 -15.54 4.83 8.29
N LEU A 328 -14.49 4.34 7.62
CA LEU A 328 -13.49 5.19 6.96
C LEU A 328 -14.09 5.98 5.79
N ARG A 329 -14.97 5.35 4.99
CA ARG A 329 -15.66 5.99 3.86
C ARG A 329 -16.71 6.97 4.36
N GLN A 330 -17.48 6.59 5.37
CA GLN A 330 -18.45 7.48 6.03
C GLN A 330 -17.76 8.75 6.51
N ARG A 331 -16.69 8.65 7.31
CA ARG A 331 -15.93 9.81 7.80
C ARG A 331 -15.38 10.69 6.67
N SER A 332 -14.86 10.08 5.60
CA SER A 332 -14.35 10.81 4.44
C SER A 332 -15.46 11.56 3.70
N ALA A 333 -16.62 10.92 3.51
CA ALA A 333 -17.78 11.51 2.86
C ALA A 333 -18.40 12.64 3.69
N ILE A 334 -18.54 12.49 5.02
CA ILE A 334 -19.02 13.54 5.92
C ILE A 334 -18.17 14.80 5.79
N GLY A 335 -16.83 14.66 5.85
CA GLY A 335 -15.92 15.79 5.67
C GLY A 335 -16.08 16.48 4.31
N ALA A 336 -16.22 15.71 3.22
CA ALA A 336 -16.41 16.26 1.89
C ALA A 336 -17.77 16.93 1.68
N LEU A 337 -18.86 16.36 2.21
CA LEU A 337 -20.19 16.97 2.20
C LEU A 337 -20.20 18.30 2.95
N SER A 338 -19.53 18.36 4.11
CA SER A 338 -19.39 19.60 4.89
C SER A 338 -18.64 20.68 4.08
N GLN A 339 -17.54 20.33 3.41
CA GLN A 339 -16.79 21.26 2.55
C GLN A 339 -17.56 21.73 1.33
N ALA A 340 -18.42 20.88 0.77
CA ALA A 340 -19.32 21.23 -0.32
C ALA A 340 -20.51 22.11 0.13
N GLY A 341 -20.63 22.42 1.44
CA GLY A 341 -21.76 23.16 1.99
C GLY A 341 -23.07 22.36 2.04
N ARG A 342 -23.02 21.04 1.79
CA ARG A 342 -24.18 20.12 1.84
C ARG A 342 -24.46 19.69 3.27
N LYS A 343 -24.78 20.67 4.13
CA LYS A 343 -24.82 20.54 5.59
C LYS A 343 -25.81 19.49 6.08
N GLU A 344 -27.03 19.48 5.55
CA GLU A 344 -28.09 18.55 5.99
C GLU A 344 -27.71 17.10 5.70
N ALA A 345 -27.09 16.85 4.53
CA ALA A 345 -26.61 15.52 4.17
C ALA A 345 -25.43 15.07 5.05
N ALA A 346 -24.52 15.99 5.39
CA ALA A 346 -23.42 15.71 6.29
C ALA A 346 -23.93 15.39 7.71
N GLU A 347 -24.90 16.14 8.23
CA GLU A 347 -25.54 15.91 9.54
C GLU A 347 -26.23 14.56 9.61
N ALA A 348 -27.04 14.22 8.61
CA ALA A 348 -27.72 12.93 8.55
C ALA A 348 -26.73 11.76 8.51
N LEU A 349 -25.66 11.88 7.71
CA LEU A 349 -24.64 10.82 7.61
C LEU A 349 -23.79 10.73 8.89
N TYR A 350 -23.48 11.86 9.54
CA TYR A 350 -22.77 11.89 10.81
C TYR A 350 -23.57 11.21 11.93
N ALA A 351 -24.87 11.48 12.03
CA ALA A 351 -25.75 10.81 12.98
C ALA A 351 -25.77 9.28 12.77
N GLN A 352 -25.78 8.81 11.51
CA GLN A 352 -25.67 7.38 11.19
C GLN A 352 -24.30 6.79 11.57
N TYR A 353 -23.22 7.54 11.33
CA TYR A 353 -21.85 7.15 11.68
C TYR A 353 -21.70 6.95 13.19
N VAL A 354 -22.16 7.91 13.99
CA VAL A 354 -22.14 7.84 15.46
C VAL A 354 -23.05 6.71 15.95
N ALA A 355 -24.28 6.60 15.43
CA ALA A 355 -25.21 5.54 15.84
C ALA A 355 -24.66 4.12 15.56
N SER A 356 -23.92 3.93 14.47
CA SER A 356 -23.34 2.63 14.12
C SER A 356 -22.21 2.24 15.07
N ARG A 357 -21.32 3.18 15.42
CA ARG A 357 -20.25 2.95 16.41
C ARG A 357 -20.78 2.80 17.83
N SER A 358 -21.79 3.60 18.19
CA SER A 358 -22.50 3.54 19.46
C SER A 358 -23.06 2.14 19.77
N LYS A 359 -23.51 1.38 18.76
CA LYS A 359 -23.97 -0.01 18.91
C LYS A 359 -22.85 -1.02 19.20
N LEU A 360 -21.61 -0.69 18.87
CA LEU A 360 -20.44 -1.55 19.10
C LEU A 360 -19.85 -1.36 20.51
N LEU A 361 -20.21 -0.27 21.19
CA LEU A 361 -19.76 0.01 22.54
C LEU A 361 -20.66 -0.69 23.58
N PRO A 362 -20.09 -1.24 24.65
CA PRO A 362 -20.87 -1.81 25.75
C PRO A 362 -21.61 -0.72 26.55
N ASP A 363 -22.34 -1.17 27.58
CA ASP A 363 -23.19 -0.29 28.38
C ASP A 363 -22.41 0.55 29.39
N SER A 364 -21.22 0.12 29.82
CA SER A 364 -20.36 0.91 30.71
C SER A 364 -18.93 1.05 30.19
N PHE A 365 -18.28 2.13 30.56
CA PHE A 365 -16.89 2.39 30.19
C PHE A 365 -15.96 1.32 30.79
N GLN A 366 -16.24 0.86 32.01
CA GLN A 366 -15.47 -0.20 32.67
C GLN A 366 -15.50 -1.52 31.89
N GLU A 367 -16.66 -1.91 31.36
CA GLU A 367 -16.76 -3.07 30.46
C GLU A 367 -16.00 -2.85 29.15
N ALA A 368 -16.05 -1.63 28.60
CA ALA A 368 -15.30 -1.29 27.39
C ALA A 368 -13.79 -1.42 27.60
N VAL A 369 -13.28 -0.97 28.75
CA VAL A 369 -11.87 -1.13 29.16
C VAL A 369 -11.52 -2.62 29.31
N ALA A 370 -12.40 -3.43 29.92
CA ALA A 370 -12.16 -4.87 30.04
C ALA A 370 -12.08 -5.59 28.69
N GLN A 371 -12.85 -5.12 27.69
CA GLN A 371 -12.80 -5.67 26.32
C GLN A 371 -11.52 -5.29 25.56
N VAL A 372 -10.83 -4.21 25.92
CA VAL A 372 -9.54 -3.85 25.32
C VAL A 372 -8.52 -4.97 25.49
N GLU A 373 -8.46 -5.57 26.68
CA GLU A 373 -7.50 -6.63 27.02
C GLU A 373 -7.65 -7.87 26.11
N GLN A 374 -8.87 -8.17 25.69
CA GLN A 374 -9.20 -9.31 24.82
C GLN A 374 -8.80 -9.07 23.36
N ARG A 375 -8.55 -7.82 22.97
CA ARG A 375 -8.32 -7.40 21.57
C ARG A 375 -6.88 -7.02 21.27
N LEU A 376 -6.00 -7.05 22.26
CA LEU A 376 -4.61 -6.61 22.14
C LEU A 376 -3.90 -7.24 20.93
N ASP A 377 -4.01 -8.56 20.77
CA ASP A 377 -3.31 -9.30 19.70
C ASP A 377 -3.82 -8.95 18.30
N THR A 378 -4.99 -8.32 18.19
CA THR A 378 -5.62 -7.89 16.93
C THR A 378 -5.44 -6.40 16.64
N ALA A 379 -4.70 -5.66 17.48
CA ALA A 379 -4.48 -4.23 17.27
C ALA A 379 -3.75 -3.97 15.94
N PRO A 380 -4.30 -3.12 15.04
CA PRO A 380 -3.80 -2.95 13.68
C PRO A 380 -2.59 -2.00 13.62
N ILE A 381 -1.50 -2.36 14.30
CA ILE A 381 -0.25 -1.59 14.35
C ILE A 381 0.79 -2.26 13.43
N PRO A 382 1.27 -1.58 12.38
CA PRO A 382 2.33 -2.10 11.52
C PRO A 382 3.63 -2.42 12.29
N GLN A 383 4.28 -3.53 11.96
CA GLN A 383 5.50 -3.98 12.63
C GLN A 383 6.62 -2.93 12.63
N ALA A 384 6.79 -2.22 11.53
CA ALA A 384 7.80 -1.15 11.41
C ALA A 384 7.65 -0.05 12.46
N ARG A 385 6.43 0.22 12.95
CA ARG A 385 6.22 1.19 14.04
C ARG A 385 6.73 0.63 15.36
N PHE A 386 6.49 -0.64 15.65
CA PHE A 386 7.06 -1.31 16.83
C PHE A 386 8.58 -1.30 16.76
N ASP A 387 9.17 -1.67 15.63
CA ASP A 387 10.63 -1.69 15.47
C ASP A 387 11.26 -0.31 15.68
N TRP A 388 10.68 0.74 15.10
CA TRP A 388 11.17 2.11 15.25
C TRP A 388 11.01 2.64 16.68
N ALA A 389 9.84 2.43 17.30
CA ALA A 389 9.65 2.84 18.69
C ALA A 389 10.53 2.04 19.66
N TRP A 390 10.73 0.75 19.40
CA TRP A 390 11.60 -0.13 20.18
C TRP A 390 13.07 0.30 20.12
N SER A 391 13.54 0.84 19.00
CA SER A 391 14.90 1.40 18.90
C SER A 391 15.10 2.66 19.73
N MET A 392 14.02 3.35 20.12
CA MET A 392 14.05 4.57 20.93
C MET A 392 13.85 4.34 22.43
N ARG A 393 13.49 3.13 22.85
CA ARG A 393 13.15 2.82 24.26
C ARG A 393 14.25 3.23 25.24
N GLY A 394 13.86 3.78 26.38
CA GLY A 394 14.79 4.16 27.46
C GLY A 394 15.27 2.96 28.28
N ASP A 395 14.41 1.96 28.47
CA ASP A 395 14.77 0.74 29.22
C ASP A 395 15.38 -0.32 28.29
N ALA A 396 16.71 -0.45 28.37
CA ALA A 396 17.46 -1.45 27.60
C ALA A 396 17.13 -2.90 28.02
N THR A 397 16.61 -3.11 29.24
CA THR A 397 16.31 -4.43 29.83
C THR A 397 14.86 -4.86 29.64
N ALA A 398 14.02 -4.00 29.05
CA ALA A 398 12.62 -4.30 28.80
C ALA A 398 12.44 -5.60 28.01
N ASP A 399 11.43 -6.39 28.39
CA ASP A 399 10.98 -7.52 27.60
C ASP A 399 10.13 -7.04 26.42
N ARG A 400 10.50 -7.44 25.21
CA ARG A 400 9.86 -6.95 23.98
C ARG A 400 8.39 -7.34 23.89
N ALA A 401 8.05 -8.57 24.25
CA ALA A 401 6.67 -9.04 24.14
C ALA A 401 5.74 -8.28 25.11
N LYS A 402 6.18 -8.08 26.36
CA LYS A 402 5.45 -7.25 27.35
C LYS A 402 5.34 -5.80 26.91
N TRP A 403 6.41 -5.23 26.37
CA TRP A 403 6.43 -3.85 25.89
C TRP A 403 5.49 -3.64 24.71
N GLU A 404 5.49 -4.53 23.71
CA GLU A 404 4.56 -4.43 22.59
C GLU A 404 3.11 -4.63 23.03
N ARG A 405 2.86 -5.50 24.02
CA ARG A 405 1.53 -5.65 24.64
C ARG A 405 1.05 -4.34 25.28
N ALA A 406 1.91 -3.65 26.03
CA ALA A 406 1.58 -2.34 26.63
C ALA A 406 1.34 -1.26 25.56
N ALA A 407 2.13 -1.24 24.47
CA ALA A 407 1.89 -0.33 23.34
C ALA A 407 0.54 -0.58 22.65
N ARG A 408 0.16 -1.87 22.45
CA ARG A 408 -1.16 -2.25 21.93
C ARG A 408 -2.28 -1.77 22.85
N TRP A 409 -2.10 -1.90 24.16
CA TRP A 409 -3.07 -1.44 25.15
C TRP A 409 -3.26 0.08 25.07
N GLY A 410 -2.17 0.86 25.10
CA GLY A 410 -2.24 2.32 24.99
C GLY A 410 -2.88 2.80 23.68
N HIS A 411 -2.57 2.13 22.57
CA HIS A 411 -3.20 2.39 21.27
C HIS A 411 -4.73 2.17 21.30
N LEU A 412 -5.17 1.03 21.81
CA LEU A 412 -6.59 0.69 21.88
C LEU A 412 -7.34 1.56 22.90
N MET A 413 -6.70 1.94 24.01
CA MET A 413 -7.29 2.85 24.99
C MET A 413 -7.52 4.25 24.42
N ASP A 414 -6.58 4.80 23.63
CA ASP A 414 -6.80 6.08 22.94
C ASP A 414 -7.98 6.01 21.95
N GLN A 415 -8.11 4.90 21.22
CA GLN A 415 -9.28 4.68 20.34
C GLN A 415 -10.58 4.55 21.12
N LEU A 416 -10.58 3.82 22.25
CA LEU A 416 -11.76 3.70 23.11
C LEU A 416 -12.18 5.06 23.67
N LEU A 417 -11.22 5.87 24.13
CA LEU A 417 -11.51 7.24 24.62
C LEU A 417 -12.17 8.07 23.52
N PHE A 418 -11.66 8.01 22.29
CA PHE A 418 -12.30 8.67 21.14
C PHE A 418 -13.73 8.18 20.89
N ASP A 419 -13.91 6.86 20.81
CA ASP A 419 -15.22 6.25 20.57
C ASP A 419 -16.23 6.60 21.66
N TRP A 420 -15.80 6.58 22.93
CA TRP A 420 -16.67 6.87 24.07
C TRP A 420 -17.12 8.33 24.07
N LEU A 421 -16.20 9.28 23.90
CA LEU A 421 -16.54 10.71 23.91
C LEU A 421 -17.46 11.11 22.76
N GLU A 422 -17.34 10.47 21.60
CA GLU A 422 -18.17 10.79 20.44
C GLU A 422 -19.51 10.04 20.44
N CYS A 423 -19.58 8.83 21.01
CA CYS A 423 -20.77 7.97 20.94
C CYS A 423 -21.59 7.86 22.25
N ARG A 424 -21.04 8.31 23.38
CA ARG A 424 -21.62 8.25 24.74
C ARG A 424 -21.42 9.60 25.44
N GLU A 425 -21.75 10.70 24.75
CA GLU A 425 -21.63 12.05 25.32
C GLU A 425 -22.40 12.22 26.63
N ASP A 426 -23.55 11.53 26.76
CA ASP A 426 -24.37 11.46 27.97
C ASP A 426 -23.67 10.83 29.18
N ARG A 427 -22.54 10.14 28.95
CA ARG A 427 -21.76 9.39 29.95
C ARG A 427 -20.27 9.66 29.81
N ALA A 428 -19.90 10.85 29.33
CA ALA A 428 -18.51 11.25 29.16
C ALA A 428 -17.77 11.27 30.51
N GLU A 429 -18.46 11.49 31.64
CA GLU A 429 -17.86 11.48 32.97
C GLU A 429 -17.24 10.13 33.38
N GLU A 430 -17.70 9.01 32.81
CA GLU A 430 -17.11 7.70 33.09
C GLU A 430 -15.66 7.63 32.63
N ALA A 431 -15.36 8.20 31.46
CA ALA A 431 -13.99 8.31 30.94
C ALA A 431 -13.17 9.35 31.71
N MET A 432 -13.80 10.37 32.29
CA MET A 432 -13.11 11.40 33.09
C MET A 432 -12.46 10.84 34.35
N GLN A 433 -12.94 9.72 34.88
CA GLN A 433 -12.35 9.07 36.06
C GLN A 433 -10.91 8.62 35.82
N LEU A 434 -10.48 8.53 34.56
CA LEU A 434 -9.11 8.23 34.19
C LEU A 434 -8.18 9.44 34.29
N LEU A 435 -8.69 10.66 34.43
CA LEU A 435 -7.85 11.85 34.58
C LEU A 435 -7.25 11.88 35.99
N GLY A 436 -5.93 12.02 36.07
CA GLY A 436 -5.21 12.17 37.32
C GLY A 436 -5.36 13.57 37.92
N ASP A 437 -4.46 13.92 38.85
CA ASP A 437 -4.43 15.25 39.45
C ASP A 437 -4.12 16.33 38.41
N LEU A 438 -5.10 17.22 38.17
CA LEU A 438 -5.02 18.30 37.20
C LEU A 438 -4.45 19.61 37.79
N GLU A 439 -4.25 19.70 39.11
CA GLU A 439 -3.74 20.93 39.77
C GLU A 439 -2.39 21.38 39.21
N ALA A 440 -1.52 20.42 38.84
CA ALA A 440 -0.21 20.72 38.26
C ALA A 440 -0.35 21.52 36.94
N GLY A 441 -1.34 21.18 36.11
CA GLY A 441 -1.62 21.88 34.86
C GLY A 441 -2.15 23.30 35.12
N GLU A 442 -3.06 23.46 36.08
CA GLU A 442 -3.58 24.78 36.47
C GLU A 442 -2.45 25.70 36.96
N ARG A 443 -1.61 25.21 37.87
CA ARG A 443 -0.46 25.97 38.41
C ARG A 443 0.54 26.35 37.32
N PHE A 444 0.71 25.49 36.31
CA PHE A 444 1.60 25.76 35.18
C PHE A 444 1.05 26.85 34.24
N PHE A 445 -0.23 26.76 33.87
CA PHE A 445 -0.84 27.70 32.92
C PHE A 445 -1.26 29.04 33.53
N ALA A 446 -1.60 29.07 34.82
CA ALA A 446 -2.02 30.29 35.52
C ALA A 446 -1.08 31.51 35.29
N PRO A 447 0.26 31.42 35.46
CA PRO A 447 1.14 32.55 35.21
C PRO A 447 1.23 32.94 33.72
N LEU A 448 1.08 31.98 32.79
CA LEU A 448 1.12 32.26 31.35
C LEU A 448 -0.12 33.04 30.90
N LEU A 449 -1.28 32.65 31.41
CA LEU A 449 -2.58 33.26 31.11
C LEU A 449 -2.80 34.58 31.83
N ALA A 450 -2.09 34.84 32.95
CA ALA A 450 -2.17 36.11 33.67
C ALA A 450 -1.82 37.34 32.81
N SER A 451 -1.03 37.16 31.75
CA SER A 451 -0.68 38.22 30.80
C SER A 451 -1.85 38.64 29.88
N GLY A 452 -2.93 37.87 29.83
CA GLY A 452 -4.06 38.03 28.90
C GLY A 452 -3.71 37.68 27.44
N ARG A 453 -2.48 37.26 27.16
CA ARG A 453 -2.06 36.77 25.83
C ARG A 453 -2.29 35.27 25.74
N GLY A 454 -2.67 34.80 24.54
CA GLY A 454 -2.83 33.36 24.29
C GLY A 454 -1.51 32.61 24.38
N VAL A 455 -1.59 31.28 24.43
CA VAL A 455 -0.44 30.37 24.56
C VAL A 455 -0.49 29.36 23.43
N VAL A 456 0.65 29.08 22.79
CA VAL A 456 0.76 27.99 21.82
C VAL A 456 1.11 26.70 22.56
N VAL A 457 0.26 25.68 22.46
CA VAL A 457 0.53 24.35 23.00
C VAL A 457 0.80 23.40 21.85
N ALA A 458 2.04 22.96 21.74
CA ALA A 458 2.49 22.02 20.72
C ALA A 458 2.52 20.60 21.25
N THR A 459 1.90 19.69 20.51
CA THR A 459 1.88 18.26 20.80
C THR A 459 2.18 17.43 19.56
N ALA A 460 2.21 16.10 19.73
CA ALA A 460 2.29 15.12 18.66
C ALA A 460 1.13 14.13 18.78
N HIS A 461 0.96 13.27 17.78
CA HIS A 461 0.06 12.13 17.87
C HIS A 461 0.65 11.02 18.79
N VAL A 462 0.74 11.31 20.09
CA VAL A 462 1.29 10.45 21.16
C VAL A 462 0.37 10.45 22.39
N GLY A 463 0.51 9.42 23.23
CA GLY A 463 -0.24 9.28 24.48
C GLY A 463 -1.76 9.10 24.29
N PRO A 464 -2.52 9.19 25.40
CA PRO A 464 -3.97 9.27 25.38
C PRO A 464 -4.41 10.69 24.96
N MET A 465 -4.27 10.98 23.67
CA MET A 465 -4.46 12.30 23.07
C MET A 465 -5.90 12.82 23.23
N TYR A 466 -6.91 11.95 23.28
CA TYR A 466 -8.30 12.39 23.48
C TYR A 466 -8.64 12.70 24.94
N ALA A 467 -8.00 12.04 25.91
CA ALA A 467 -8.12 12.41 27.33
C ALA A 467 -7.52 13.81 27.60
N ALA A 468 -6.47 14.18 26.86
CA ALA A 468 -5.88 15.51 26.93
C ALA A 468 -6.84 16.65 26.58
N LEU A 469 -7.74 16.45 25.60
CA LEU A 469 -8.73 17.46 25.24
C LEU A 469 -9.69 17.73 26.40
N MET A 470 -10.06 16.68 27.15
CA MET A 470 -10.97 16.76 28.29
C MET A 470 -10.35 17.52 29.47
N ALA A 471 -9.06 17.30 29.74
CA ALA A 471 -8.40 17.82 30.94
C ALA A 471 -8.39 19.36 31.00
N LEU A 472 -8.09 20.05 29.90
CA LEU A 472 -8.08 21.52 29.88
C LEU A 472 -9.48 22.11 30.00
N GLU A 473 -10.49 21.46 29.42
CA GLU A 473 -11.88 21.92 29.51
C GLU A 473 -12.41 21.79 30.95
N LEU A 474 -12.08 20.71 31.64
CA LEU A 474 -12.42 20.51 33.06
C LEU A 474 -11.73 21.50 33.99
N LEU A 475 -10.51 21.91 33.66
CA LEU A 475 -9.79 22.97 34.39
C LEU A 475 -10.39 24.37 34.15
N GLY A 476 -11.40 24.51 33.29
CA GLY A 476 -11.97 25.81 32.91
C GLY A 476 -10.99 26.69 32.14
N ILE A 477 -9.90 26.12 31.61
CA ILE A 477 -8.90 26.85 30.85
C ILE A 477 -9.47 27.13 29.45
N PRO A 478 -9.59 28.39 29.02
CA PRO A 478 -10.10 28.72 27.70
C PRO A 478 -9.15 28.19 26.63
N SER A 479 -9.52 27.07 26.00
CA SER A 479 -8.67 26.38 25.04
C SER A 479 -9.35 26.18 23.69
N ARG A 480 -8.52 26.04 22.65
CA ARG A 480 -8.91 25.70 21.27
C ARG A 480 -7.97 24.65 20.73
N TRP A 481 -8.49 23.64 20.03
CA TRP A 481 -7.69 22.51 19.55
C TRP A 481 -7.91 22.23 18.07
N LEU A 482 -6.83 21.98 17.33
CA LEU A 482 -6.95 21.52 15.95
C LEU A 482 -7.32 20.04 15.94
N ALA A 483 -8.41 19.68 15.26
CA ALA A 483 -8.86 18.30 15.15
C ALA A 483 -9.36 17.98 13.74
N THR A 484 -9.14 16.74 13.29
CA THR A 484 -9.73 16.22 12.05
C THR A 484 -11.15 15.71 12.30
N ALA A 485 -12.01 16.56 12.87
CA ALA A 485 -13.41 16.29 13.14
C ALA A 485 -14.27 17.32 12.38
N PRO A 486 -15.31 16.92 11.64
CA PRO A 486 -16.16 17.86 10.89
C PRO A 486 -16.93 18.78 11.86
N ASN A 487 -17.17 20.05 11.50
CA ASN A 487 -17.96 21.01 12.31
C ASN A 487 -19.44 20.62 12.45
N VAL A 488 -19.83 19.52 11.82
CA VAL A 488 -21.14 18.89 11.89
C VAL A 488 -21.36 18.18 13.25
N GLU A 489 -20.27 17.94 13.97
CA GLU A 489 -20.28 17.42 15.33
C GLU A 489 -21.01 18.40 16.27
N GLN A 490 -22.05 17.91 16.96
CA GLN A 490 -22.91 18.71 17.84
C GLN A 490 -22.53 18.63 19.33
N SER A 491 -21.41 17.97 19.66
CA SER A 491 -21.00 17.72 21.05
C SER A 491 -20.62 19.01 21.79
N SER A 492 -20.71 19.03 23.13
CA SER A 492 -20.22 20.15 23.95
C SER A 492 -18.74 20.46 23.67
N TYR A 493 -17.95 19.40 23.44
CA TYR A 493 -16.51 19.43 23.13
C TYR A 493 -16.21 20.02 21.74
N SER A 494 -17.13 19.90 20.77
CA SER A 494 -16.97 20.47 19.42
C SER A 494 -16.72 21.98 19.45
N LYS A 495 -17.24 22.68 20.46
CA LYS A 495 -17.07 24.13 20.63
C LYS A 495 -15.62 24.52 20.91
N ALA A 496 -14.77 23.61 21.38
CA ALA A 496 -13.33 23.86 21.57
C ALA A 496 -12.52 23.53 20.30
N LEU A 497 -13.10 22.84 19.31
CA LEU A 497 -12.37 22.36 18.15
C LEU A 497 -12.28 23.41 17.02
N ILE A 498 -11.15 23.41 16.33
CA ILE A 498 -10.92 24.05 15.03
C ILE A 498 -10.79 22.90 14.03
N SER A 499 -11.81 22.71 13.19
CA SER A 499 -11.82 21.59 12.26
C SER A 499 -10.78 21.74 11.16
N THR A 500 -10.00 20.68 10.93
CA THR A 500 -9.15 20.49 9.75
C THR A 500 -9.78 19.56 8.72
N ALA A 501 -10.95 18.97 9.04
CA ALA A 501 -11.65 18.05 8.15
C ALA A 501 -12.47 18.78 7.09
N ASP A 502 -13.02 19.95 7.43
CA ASP A 502 -13.94 20.69 6.56
C ASP A 502 -13.60 22.17 6.31
N GLN A 503 -12.48 22.65 6.84
CA GLN A 503 -11.98 24.00 6.58
C GLN A 503 -10.76 23.95 5.65
N SER A 504 -10.60 25.00 4.82
CA SER A 504 -9.35 25.25 4.10
C SER A 504 -8.21 25.59 5.05
N GLU A 505 -6.97 25.35 4.64
CA GLU A 505 -5.79 25.68 5.45
C GLU A 505 -5.75 27.16 5.86
N ALA A 506 -6.22 28.07 4.99
CA ALA A 506 -6.33 29.49 5.29
C ALA A 506 -7.39 29.81 6.36
N GLN A 507 -8.53 29.12 6.34
CA GLN A 507 -9.58 29.27 7.36
C GLN A 507 -9.08 28.75 8.72
N VAL A 508 -8.41 27.59 8.75
CA VAL A 508 -7.80 27.04 9.96
C VAL A 508 -6.79 28.04 10.52
N ALA A 509 -5.87 28.55 9.70
CA ALA A 509 -4.87 29.53 10.15
C ALA A 509 -5.51 30.79 10.73
N LYS A 510 -6.58 31.30 10.12
CA LYS A 510 -7.33 32.47 10.62
C LYS A 510 -8.00 32.18 11.97
N ALA A 511 -8.57 30.98 12.15
CA ALA A 511 -9.17 30.57 13.41
C ALA A 511 -8.12 30.45 14.54
N CYS A 512 -6.95 29.88 14.24
CA CYS A 512 -5.82 29.79 15.17
C CYS A 512 -5.36 31.17 15.66
N ILE A 513 -5.15 32.11 14.74
CA ILE A 513 -4.75 33.48 15.07
C ILE A 513 -5.80 34.15 15.95
N ARG A 514 -7.09 34.02 15.58
CA ARG A 514 -8.20 34.60 16.37
C ARG A 514 -8.24 34.03 17.79
N ALA A 515 -8.02 32.73 17.97
CA ALA A 515 -8.00 32.09 19.28
C ALA A 515 -6.90 32.68 20.17
N ILE A 516 -5.66 32.72 19.67
CA ILE A 516 -4.52 33.26 20.44
C ILE A 516 -4.72 34.73 20.77
N SER A 517 -5.18 35.54 19.81
CA SER A 517 -5.46 36.96 20.04
C SER A 517 -6.57 37.20 21.05
N SER A 518 -7.42 36.20 21.30
CA SER A 518 -8.49 36.25 22.30
C SER A 518 -8.06 35.66 23.66
N GLY A 519 -6.77 35.39 23.86
CA GLY A 519 -6.24 34.87 25.13
C GLY A 519 -6.38 33.36 25.31
N TYR A 520 -6.76 32.60 24.28
CA TYR A 520 -6.94 31.16 24.40
C TYR A 520 -5.60 30.41 24.39
N VAL A 521 -5.58 29.26 25.06
CA VAL A 521 -4.60 28.20 24.85
C VAL A 521 -4.92 27.51 23.53
N LEU A 522 -4.03 27.59 22.55
CA LEU A 522 -4.20 26.93 21.26
C LEU A 522 -3.36 25.65 21.20
N GLY A 523 -4.03 24.50 21.34
CA GLY A 523 -3.44 23.18 21.20
C GLY A 523 -3.38 22.72 19.75
N LEU A 524 -2.20 22.28 19.30
CA LEU A 524 -1.98 21.84 17.94
C LEU A 524 -0.96 20.69 17.88
N ALA A 525 -1.34 19.62 17.19
CA ALA A 525 -0.43 18.54 16.86
C ALA A 525 0.42 18.96 15.67
N VAL A 526 1.72 19.23 15.88
CA VAL A 526 2.61 19.75 14.81
C VAL A 526 2.87 18.74 13.69
N ASP A 527 2.62 17.46 13.97
CA ASP A 527 2.69 16.34 13.04
C ASP A 527 1.33 16.03 12.37
N GLY A 528 0.28 16.79 12.69
CA GLY A 528 -1.11 16.47 12.36
C GLY A 528 -1.59 16.84 10.96
N ALA A 529 -0.74 17.42 10.11
CA ALA A 529 -1.16 17.87 8.79
C ALA A 529 -1.68 16.69 7.94
N ALA A 530 -2.98 16.68 7.63
CA ALA A 530 -3.65 15.60 6.87
C ALA A 530 -3.42 15.70 5.34
N ASN A 531 -2.74 16.75 4.90
CA ASN A 531 -2.39 16.99 3.52
C ASN A 531 -1.35 15.96 3.02
N PRO A 532 -1.58 15.24 1.90
CA PRO A 532 -0.58 14.34 1.31
C PRO A 532 0.77 15.00 1.00
N ALA A 533 0.76 16.32 0.74
CA ALA A 533 1.94 17.13 0.48
C ALA A 533 2.46 17.87 1.73
N ALA A 534 1.99 17.48 2.92
CA ALA A 534 2.47 18.07 4.16
C ALA A 534 4.01 18.01 4.24
N PRO A 535 4.65 19.06 4.78
CA PRO A 535 6.10 19.07 4.92
C PRO A 535 6.56 17.92 5.80
N ARG A 536 7.74 17.41 5.47
CA ARG A 536 8.40 16.32 6.21
C ARG A 536 9.76 16.76 6.66
N THR A 537 10.23 16.12 7.71
CA THR A 537 11.57 16.29 8.25
C THR A 537 12.06 14.94 8.76
N THR A 538 13.38 14.78 8.81
CA THR A 538 13.98 13.60 9.41
C THR A 538 13.90 13.69 10.93
N PHE A 539 13.48 12.61 11.58
CA PHE A 539 13.49 12.44 13.03
C PHE A 539 13.79 10.97 13.35
N GLU A 540 14.86 10.72 14.10
CA GLU A 540 15.29 9.37 14.52
C GLU A 540 15.36 8.38 13.35
N GLY A 541 15.94 8.80 12.23
CA GLY A 541 16.15 7.98 11.03
C GLY A 541 14.90 7.74 10.17
N GLN A 542 13.77 8.40 10.47
CA GLN A 542 12.52 8.29 9.70
C GLN A 542 12.07 9.66 9.18
N GLU A 543 11.36 9.67 8.06
CA GLU A 543 10.68 10.86 7.54
C GLU A 543 9.33 11.04 8.24
N VAL A 544 9.20 12.06 9.08
CA VAL A 544 7.97 12.36 9.82
C VAL A 544 7.30 13.62 9.32
N THR A 545 5.98 13.70 9.44
CA THR A 545 5.24 14.94 9.14
C THR A 545 5.59 15.99 10.19
N TYR A 546 5.92 17.20 9.76
CA TYR A 546 6.20 18.32 10.65
C TYR A 546 5.74 19.64 10.03
N SER A 547 5.07 20.48 10.83
CA SER A 547 4.67 21.83 10.44
C SER A 547 5.31 22.88 11.34
N SER A 548 6.02 23.83 10.74
CA SER A 548 6.54 25.02 11.44
C SER A 548 5.47 26.08 11.75
N PHE A 549 4.18 25.77 11.50
CA PHE A 549 3.08 26.70 11.77
C PHE A 549 3.06 27.16 13.23
N ALA A 550 3.29 26.25 14.17
CA ALA A 550 3.30 26.53 15.61
C ALA A 550 4.39 27.55 16.00
N SER A 551 5.64 27.26 15.62
CA SER A 551 6.80 28.07 15.95
C SER A 551 6.71 29.44 15.26
N ARG A 552 6.36 29.48 13.97
CA ARG A 552 6.19 30.76 13.25
C ARG A 552 5.06 31.61 13.82
N MET A 553 4.00 31.00 14.32
CA MET A 553 2.91 31.71 15.00
C MET A 553 3.33 32.25 16.36
N ALA A 554 4.04 31.46 17.17
CA ALA A 554 4.60 31.90 18.44
C ALA A 554 5.55 33.10 18.25
N HIS A 555 6.42 33.03 17.23
CA HIS A 555 7.31 34.12 16.82
C HIS A 555 6.54 35.38 16.43
N ARG A 556 5.63 35.25 15.46
CA ARG A 556 4.88 36.37 14.88
C ARG A 556 4.03 37.10 15.91
N LEU A 557 3.42 36.38 16.84
CA LEU A 557 2.53 36.95 17.85
C LEU A 557 3.23 37.29 19.17
N GLY A 558 4.50 36.88 19.33
CA GLY A 558 5.26 37.12 20.57
C GLY A 558 4.59 36.49 21.78
N VAL A 559 4.09 35.27 21.63
CA VAL A 559 3.37 34.52 22.67
C VAL A 559 4.21 33.34 23.18
N PRO A 560 4.05 32.93 24.45
CA PRO A 560 4.72 31.74 24.97
C PRO A 560 4.28 30.49 24.21
N SER A 561 5.18 29.51 24.14
CA SER A 561 4.88 28.19 23.60
C SER A 561 5.30 27.09 24.56
N VAL A 562 4.53 25.99 24.59
CA VAL A 562 4.63 24.92 25.56
C VAL A 562 4.58 23.58 24.82
N PHE A 563 5.49 22.68 25.16
CA PHE A 563 5.41 21.28 24.77
C PHE A 563 4.44 20.56 25.69
N TYR A 564 3.54 19.80 25.08
CA TYR A 564 2.50 19.05 25.78
C TYR A 564 2.45 17.63 25.27
N ALA A 565 2.57 16.66 26.18
CA ALA A 565 2.37 15.26 25.87
C ALA A 565 1.55 14.57 26.97
N PRO A 566 0.34 14.06 26.66
CA PRO A 566 -0.40 13.25 27.63
C PRO A 566 0.29 11.90 27.83
N ARG A 567 0.24 11.39 29.04
CA ARG A 567 0.82 10.08 29.40
C ARG A 567 0.02 9.40 30.50
N TRP A 568 0.00 8.08 30.44
CA TRP A 568 -0.39 7.21 31.53
C TRP A 568 0.68 7.21 32.62
N GLU A 569 0.25 7.39 33.85
CA GLU A 569 1.04 7.26 35.07
C GLU A 569 0.16 6.64 36.16
N ASN A 570 0.53 5.45 36.64
CA ASN A 570 -0.22 4.70 37.66
C ASN A 570 -1.71 4.47 37.32
N GLY A 571 -2.02 4.20 36.05
CA GLY A 571 -3.38 3.95 35.58
C GLY A 571 -4.24 5.21 35.36
N LEU A 572 -3.69 6.39 35.65
CA LEU A 572 -4.34 7.68 35.41
C LEU A 572 -3.61 8.45 34.30
N VAL A 573 -4.32 9.35 33.64
CA VAL A 573 -3.79 10.25 32.62
C VAL A 573 -3.26 11.50 33.28
N THR A 574 -1.99 11.79 33.04
CA THR A 574 -1.29 13.02 33.41
C THR A 574 -0.63 13.62 32.17
N PHE A 575 0.14 14.69 32.33
CA PHE A 575 0.72 15.44 31.22
C PHE A 575 2.17 15.83 31.51
N THR A 576 2.99 15.77 30.47
CA THR A 576 4.29 16.43 30.44
C THR A 576 4.11 17.84 29.89
N LEU A 577 4.50 18.84 30.68
CA LEU A 577 4.42 20.26 30.34
C LEU A 577 5.81 20.87 30.44
N GLU A 578 6.34 21.35 29.31
CA GLU A 578 7.67 21.96 29.26
C GLU A 578 7.64 23.23 28.43
N MET A 579 8.35 24.28 28.88
CA MET A 579 8.44 25.52 28.11
C MET A 579 9.28 25.29 26.85
N LEU A 580 8.73 25.61 25.69
CA LEU A 580 9.50 25.67 24.46
C LEU A 580 10.25 27.01 24.38
N PRO A 581 11.31 27.09 23.55
CA PRO A 581 12.19 28.23 23.59
C PRO A 581 11.47 29.55 23.30
N ALA A 582 11.74 30.58 24.12
CA ALA A 582 11.25 31.93 23.90
C ALA A 582 11.99 32.59 22.73
N VAL A 583 11.32 33.51 22.03
CA VAL A 583 11.91 34.30 20.94
C VAL A 583 13.01 35.19 21.50
N ALA A 584 14.22 35.10 20.95
CA ALA A 584 15.32 35.96 21.35
C ALA A 584 15.17 37.37 20.72
N PRO A 585 15.64 38.44 21.39
CA PRO A 585 15.57 39.78 20.83
C PRO A 585 16.25 39.87 19.46
N GLY A 586 15.49 40.26 18.43
CA GLY A 586 16.01 40.39 17.05
C GLY A 586 16.16 39.08 16.27
N GLU A 587 15.74 37.93 16.82
CA GLU A 587 15.77 36.64 16.14
C GLU A 587 14.74 36.62 14.99
N ASP A 588 15.15 36.18 13.81
CA ASP A 588 14.25 36.01 12.67
C ASP A 588 13.40 34.72 12.82
N ALA A 589 12.32 34.63 12.03
CA ALA A 589 11.35 33.55 12.16
C ALA A 589 11.89 32.18 11.77
N ASP A 590 12.86 32.09 10.85
CA ASP A 590 13.40 30.81 10.37
C ASP A 590 14.43 30.26 11.36
N THR A 591 15.32 31.12 11.86
CA THR A 591 16.24 30.77 12.96
C THR A 591 15.48 30.32 14.21
N TYR A 592 14.43 31.06 14.58
CA TYR A 592 13.55 30.66 15.69
C TYR A 592 12.88 29.31 15.45
N ALA A 593 12.35 29.08 14.24
CA ALA A 593 11.64 27.85 13.92
C ALA A 593 12.54 26.61 14.00
N LEU A 594 13.81 26.70 13.58
CA LEU A 594 14.78 25.62 13.71
C LEU A 594 15.13 25.32 15.17
N ARG A 595 15.48 26.34 15.96
CA ARG A 595 15.78 26.16 17.39
C ARG A 595 14.59 25.61 18.18
N TRP A 596 13.39 26.05 17.82
CA TRP A 596 12.15 25.53 18.38
C TRP A 596 11.91 24.06 17.98
N GLN A 597 12.17 23.70 16.73
CA GLN A 597 12.05 22.34 16.21
C GLN A 597 12.98 21.38 16.96
N ASP A 598 14.24 21.76 17.17
CA ASP A 598 15.22 20.96 17.91
C ASP A 598 14.77 20.70 19.35
N ALA A 599 14.32 21.75 20.05
CA ALA A 599 13.81 21.62 21.41
C ALA A 599 12.54 20.74 21.47
N TYR A 600 11.62 20.94 20.53
CA TYR A 600 10.41 20.12 20.41
C TYR A 600 10.74 18.64 20.20
N PHE A 601 11.65 18.32 19.28
CA PHE A 601 12.03 16.94 19.01
C PHE A 601 12.84 16.30 20.13
N ALA A 602 13.66 17.06 20.86
CA ALA A 602 14.33 16.57 22.05
C ALA A 602 13.32 16.13 23.13
N LEU A 603 12.28 16.94 23.38
CA LEU A 603 11.21 16.62 24.32
C LEU A 603 10.35 15.45 23.83
N LEU A 604 10.00 15.43 22.53
CA LEU A 604 9.27 14.31 21.94
C LEU A 604 10.06 13.01 22.03
N ARG A 605 11.38 13.04 21.80
CA ARG A 605 12.27 11.89 21.91
C ARG A 605 12.32 11.33 23.32
N GLN A 606 12.29 12.19 24.33
CA GLN A 606 12.19 11.77 25.74
C GLN A 606 10.85 11.09 26.03
N HIS A 607 9.74 11.66 25.54
CA HIS A 607 8.41 11.04 25.67
C HIS A 607 8.36 9.66 25.00
N LEU A 608 8.90 9.53 23.79
CA LEU A 608 8.95 8.27 23.04
C LEU A 608 9.90 7.23 23.67
N ALA A 609 10.86 7.65 24.49
CA ALA A 609 11.71 6.75 25.26
C ALA A 609 10.99 6.14 26.49
N GLY A 610 9.85 6.71 26.88
CA GLY A 610 9.09 6.31 28.05
C GLY A 610 8.31 5.01 27.90
N PRO A 611 7.34 4.76 28.80
CA PRO A 611 6.49 3.57 28.78
C PRO A 611 5.71 3.41 27.45
N ALA A 612 5.55 2.17 27.01
CA ALA A 612 5.06 1.84 25.67
C ALA A 612 3.59 2.25 25.45
N GLU A 613 2.78 2.21 26.51
CA GLU A 613 1.38 2.66 26.52
C GLU A 613 1.22 4.15 26.18
N ASN A 614 2.29 4.94 26.25
CA ASN A 614 2.29 6.38 25.95
C ASN A 614 2.59 6.72 24.49
N LEU A 615 2.77 5.73 23.63
CA LEU A 615 3.26 5.96 22.27
C LEU A 615 2.15 6.19 21.24
N ARG A 616 0.91 5.75 21.50
CA ARG A 616 -0.27 5.81 20.62
C ARG A 616 -0.16 5.05 19.29
N MET A 617 1.03 4.95 18.69
CA MET A 617 1.40 4.13 17.54
C MET A 617 0.55 4.33 16.28
N SER A 618 -0.12 5.49 16.17
CA SER A 618 -1.06 5.80 15.09
C SER A 618 -1.12 7.30 14.82
N GLY A 619 -1.41 7.68 13.57
CA GLY A 619 -1.49 9.10 13.16
C GLY A 619 -0.15 9.84 13.18
N GLY A 620 -0.16 11.10 12.76
CA GLY A 620 0.98 12.02 12.86
C GLY A 620 2.35 11.46 12.46
N ILE A 621 3.33 11.52 13.38
CA ILE A 621 4.69 11.01 13.19
C ILE A 621 4.75 9.55 12.75
N TRP A 622 3.75 8.73 13.10
CA TRP A 622 3.69 7.30 12.79
C TRP A 622 3.24 7.00 11.35
N ARG A 623 2.71 7.99 10.62
CA ARG A 623 2.04 7.79 9.33
C ARG A 623 2.98 7.27 8.24
N HIS A 624 4.24 7.69 8.28
CA HIS A 624 5.21 7.47 7.21
C HIS A 624 6.37 6.56 7.62
N VAL A 625 6.30 5.95 8.81
CA VAL A 625 7.32 5.01 9.28
C VAL A 625 7.40 3.82 8.34
N THR A 626 8.59 3.59 7.81
CA THR A 626 8.90 2.47 6.91
C THR A 626 9.92 1.52 7.54
N PRO A 627 9.90 0.23 7.19
CA PRO A 627 10.98 -0.68 7.59
C PRO A 627 12.34 -0.18 7.06
N ALA A 628 13.42 -0.55 7.74
CA ALA A 628 14.77 -0.21 7.31
C ALA A 628 15.07 -0.80 5.92
N ASP A 629 15.75 -0.01 5.06
CA ASP A 629 16.18 -0.47 3.74
C ASP A 629 17.19 -1.63 3.89
N ARG A 630 16.89 -2.76 3.27
CA ARG A 630 17.74 -3.97 3.32
C ARG A 630 18.84 -3.98 2.27
N SER A 631 18.97 -2.93 1.46
CA SER A 631 19.94 -2.86 0.34
C SER A 631 21.39 -3.07 0.77
N ALA A 632 21.76 -2.70 2.00
CA ALA A 632 23.10 -2.91 2.56
C ALA A 632 23.29 -4.29 3.21
N ALA A 633 22.20 -5.00 3.53
CA ALA A 633 22.28 -6.34 4.10
C ALA A 633 22.57 -7.37 3.01
N PRO A 634 23.44 -8.36 3.22
CA PRO A 634 23.58 -9.47 2.27
C PRO A 634 22.22 -10.16 2.12
N VAL A 635 21.93 -10.65 0.92
CA VAL A 635 20.74 -11.49 0.70
C VAL A 635 21.07 -12.88 1.28
N LYS A 636 20.94 -13.04 2.59
CA LYS A 636 21.28 -14.30 3.27
C LYS A 636 20.37 -15.43 2.79
N GLU A 637 20.90 -16.64 2.75
CA GLU A 637 20.12 -17.88 2.87
C GLU A 637 19.52 -17.86 4.28
N GLU A 638 18.20 -17.89 4.38
CA GLU A 638 17.58 -18.33 5.63
C GLU A 638 17.86 -19.84 5.69
N GLU A 639 18.92 -20.23 6.42
CA GLU A 639 18.99 -21.60 6.94
C GLU A 639 17.79 -21.79 7.87
N GLU A 640 17.07 -22.89 7.64
CA GLU A 640 15.78 -23.30 8.22
C GLU A 640 15.55 -23.01 9.71
#